data_AF-A0A6S6T749-F1
#
_entry.id   AF-A0A6S6T749-F1
#
_cell.length_a   1.000
_cell.length_b   1.000
_cell.length_c   1.000
_cell.angle_alpha   90.00
_cell.angle_beta   90.00
_cell.angle_gamma   90.00
#
_symmetry.space_group_name_H-M   'P 1'
#
loop_
_entity.id
_entity.type
_entity.pdbx_description
1 polymer ?
#
loop_
_entity_poly.entity_id
_entity_poly.type
_entity_poly.pdbx_seq_one_letter_code
_entity_poly.pdbx_strand_id
1 'polypeptide(L)'
;MSTEQTSLLEKIRGNRFLTTDDRENIIKSTESMNDALHGAQQQIKQLNTRLHNRDTVIEDLERALAKREELLHNKEEVLQNTHKDDADYQSRFLQFEERLHERDRVIQDRDQTIRERDELMRVVEKRLIDMEQNTHHGEKGIREREEQLKLKDRQLEEKERHLDKRDRELENRDKQINKRDESIQEYTRQIQELTEWVNSHQKITHEHEQLLSERDQQISNRDEQLLEREKLTSQLSQRLAQLETLQEKHEKIVEQHEEQLRQRDRFIEDKIEQHSTANEQLVEQTRILHEKEQTITQHEQLLRQRDDLIQEKDRQMQARDQIIASHGEHLQRREEQINAQFTQLQERDREVAERDLKITGLQEQLEANNAHLLNQQQILENRNNDQDNQQQAITEKDEQIVKLHQQLQTKESFIVQKEEQLQQQLTLMQEQENLLINKETSTRNREQQFMQQSEKHQAHEQMLLEREKQFTEQESALIKREELLAQRDQAFEAREAQYGQREHKMTEMAEFLAEKINLLQQKLDEEQQHQQLRIETFHNQLDNHKTTFEETLSAQNAQLQAQHNTTLDSIRNTLNNTGASWQQRLDSSQAHILEAQQQQSENHLKQLQVNVEKMQAETQQQHGDLQRQVKLIVKMVEASTNEHGSLLKEKLSLIDGQLNQSAQTKEDAQKQTVQLLEHIGSISHQLQNETANTSQQLNEQISAELKAMNERLSQTQNLYAQTEKNDHELLDQMDALTRQISESQNNDPEAALANQQILAQIDSLSRQVREAQGASVQTQKNDQQILEQLNSLAKQLQQEKDVASQLRNDNQILRVEIQRLASSMQDLAENSDMSHQLIRTEKVIQLKERMIEQLNQQVSVKNRALLQKDEALQKLGNHLKNLQGK
;
A
#
# COMPACT_ATOMS: atom_id res chain seq x y z
N MET A 1 111.43 157.19 -41.26
CA MET A 1 112.10 158.41 -41.72
C MET A 1 113.21 158.72 -40.73
N SER A 2 114.46 158.45 -41.13
CA SER A 2 115.65 158.58 -40.26
C SER A 2 116.24 159.99 -40.39
N THR A 3 116.74 160.54 -39.28
CA THR A 3 117.42 161.83 -39.16
C THR A 3 118.61 162.00 -40.12
N GLU A 4 119.12 160.93 -40.73
CA GLU A 4 120.16 160.98 -41.76
C GLU A 4 119.64 161.45 -43.15
N GLN A 5 118.34 161.28 -43.45
CA GLN A 5 117.76 161.65 -44.75
C GLN A 5 117.61 163.17 -44.94
N THR A 6 117.23 163.89 -43.88
CA THR A 6 117.18 165.36 -43.90
C THR A 6 118.58 165.96 -44.09
N SER A 7 119.60 165.33 -43.50
CA SER A 7 121.00 165.75 -43.67
C SER A 7 121.51 165.52 -45.11
N LEU A 8 121.09 164.43 -45.77
CA LEU A 8 121.47 164.14 -47.14
C LEU A 8 120.79 165.09 -48.15
N LEU A 9 119.52 165.43 -47.94
CA LEU A 9 118.81 166.44 -48.74
C LEU A 9 119.40 167.85 -48.56
N GLU A 10 119.85 168.21 -47.34
CA GLU A 10 120.55 169.46 -47.08
C GLU A 10 121.92 169.52 -47.76
N LYS A 11 122.69 168.42 -47.72
CA LYS A 11 124.00 168.33 -48.40
C LYS A 11 123.86 168.43 -49.92
N ILE A 12 122.77 167.90 -50.49
CA ILE A 12 122.49 168.04 -51.92
C ILE A 12 122.06 169.49 -52.23
N ARG A 13 121.26 170.16 -51.37
CA ARG A 13 120.92 171.59 -51.54
C ARG A 13 122.13 172.52 -51.48
N GLY A 14 123.15 172.20 -50.69
CA GLY A 14 124.34 173.04 -50.47
C GLY A 14 125.48 172.89 -51.49
N ASN A 15 125.41 171.92 -52.41
CA ASN A 15 126.57 171.55 -53.22
C ASN A 15 126.79 172.49 -54.43
N ARG A 16 127.74 173.42 -54.30
CA ARG A 16 128.09 174.45 -55.30
C ARG A 16 128.61 173.92 -56.64
N PHE A 17 128.93 172.63 -56.75
CA PHE A 17 129.42 172.01 -57.98
C PHE A 17 128.31 171.39 -58.84
N LEU A 18 127.05 171.40 -58.38
CA LEU A 18 125.89 170.92 -59.12
C LEU A 18 125.07 172.11 -59.63
N THR A 19 124.63 172.05 -60.90
CA THR A 19 123.72 173.03 -61.48
C THR A 19 122.36 172.96 -60.77
N THR A 20 121.58 174.05 -60.82
CA THR A 20 120.27 174.13 -60.17
C THR A 20 119.33 173.00 -60.62
N ASP A 21 119.38 172.62 -61.90
CA ASP A 21 118.58 171.53 -62.47
C ASP A 21 119.00 170.15 -61.94
N ASP A 22 120.30 169.91 -61.74
CA ASP A 22 120.79 168.62 -61.24
C ASP A 22 120.39 168.38 -59.79
N ARG A 23 120.36 169.41 -58.93
CA ARG A 23 119.90 169.28 -57.54
C ARG A 23 118.42 168.96 -57.46
N GLU A 24 117.61 169.62 -58.28
CA GLU A 24 116.17 169.43 -58.26
C GLU A 24 115.79 168.03 -58.79
N ASN A 25 116.51 167.53 -59.80
CA ASN A 25 116.32 166.17 -60.31
C ASN A 25 116.72 165.08 -59.31
N ILE A 26 117.82 165.26 -58.58
CA ILE A 26 118.23 164.30 -57.55
C ILE A 26 117.20 164.30 -56.41
N ILE A 27 116.75 165.48 -55.94
CA ILE A 27 115.74 165.56 -54.87
C ILE A 27 114.44 164.88 -55.30
N LYS A 28 113.92 165.18 -56.49
CA LYS A 28 112.68 164.54 -57.03
C LYS A 28 112.84 163.03 -57.19
N SER A 29 114.00 162.56 -57.64
CA SER A 29 114.27 161.12 -57.78
C SER A 29 114.35 160.42 -56.42
N THR A 30 114.94 161.08 -55.41
CA THR A 30 115.07 160.52 -54.06
C THR A 30 113.73 160.47 -53.34
N GLU A 31 112.89 161.49 -53.49
CA GLU A 31 111.51 161.51 -52.97
C GLU A 31 110.66 160.42 -53.64
N SER A 32 110.74 160.27 -54.96
CA SER A 32 110.04 159.21 -55.71
C SER A 32 110.44 157.79 -55.28
N MET A 33 111.73 157.52 -55.07
CA MET A 33 112.18 156.22 -54.56
C MET A 33 111.69 155.95 -53.13
N ASN A 34 111.58 156.98 -52.30
CA ASN A 34 111.15 156.84 -50.92
C ASN A 34 109.65 156.54 -50.81
N ASP A 35 108.83 157.17 -51.67
CA ASP A 35 107.40 156.84 -51.78
C ASP A 35 107.20 155.41 -52.31
N ALA A 36 108.00 154.97 -53.29
CA ALA A 36 107.99 153.59 -53.77
C ALA A 36 108.39 152.59 -52.66
N LEU A 37 109.40 152.93 -51.85
CA LEU A 37 109.84 152.11 -50.73
C LEU A 37 108.75 152.00 -49.65
N HIS A 38 108.05 153.10 -49.34
CA HIS A 38 106.97 153.08 -48.36
C HIS A 38 105.75 152.29 -48.87
N GLY A 39 105.44 152.39 -50.17
CA GLY A 39 104.42 151.56 -50.83
C GLY A 39 104.74 150.07 -50.76
N ALA A 40 106.00 149.68 -51.01
CA ALA A 40 106.44 148.30 -50.88
C ALA A 40 106.36 147.78 -49.44
N GLN A 41 106.72 148.60 -48.45
CA GLN A 41 106.59 148.25 -47.02
C GLN A 41 105.14 148.03 -46.60
N GLN A 42 104.20 148.85 -47.07
CA GLN A 42 102.77 148.63 -46.83
C GLN A 42 102.27 147.32 -47.46
N GLN A 43 102.69 147.00 -48.68
CA GLN A 43 102.34 145.73 -49.34
C GLN A 43 102.87 144.52 -48.57
N ILE A 44 104.12 144.56 -48.10
CA ILE A 44 104.70 143.48 -47.27
C ILE A 44 103.89 143.29 -46.00
N LYS A 45 103.48 144.38 -45.34
CA LYS A 45 102.67 144.29 -44.11
C LYS A 45 101.30 143.63 -44.36
N GLN A 46 100.65 143.95 -45.49
CA GLN A 46 99.39 143.32 -45.90
C GLN A 46 99.55 141.83 -46.26
N LEU A 47 100.66 141.46 -46.90
CA LEU A 47 100.95 140.06 -47.22
C LEU A 47 101.22 139.24 -45.96
N ASN A 48 101.94 139.79 -44.98
CA ASN A 48 102.17 139.12 -43.71
C ASN A 48 100.87 138.87 -42.92
N THR A 49 99.93 139.82 -42.90
CA THR A 49 98.60 139.55 -42.29
C THR A 49 97.82 138.49 -43.05
N ARG A 50 97.90 138.47 -44.39
CA ARG A 50 97.26 137.40 -45.19
C ARG A 50 97.88 136.03 -44.94
N LEU A 51 99.21 135.95 -44.84
CA LEU A 51 99.92 134.70 -44.52
C LEU A 51 99.51 134.20 -43.13
N HIS A 52 99.56 135.06 -42.13
CA HIS A 52 99.15 134.70 -40.77
C HIS A 52 97.70 134.19 -40.71
N ASN A 53 96.76 134.88 -41.38
CA ASN A 53 95.36 134.42 -41.46
C ASN A 53 95.23 133.08 -42.19
N ARG A 54 96.09 132.80 -43.17
CA ARG A 54 96.10 131.52 -43.88
C ARG A 54 96.62 130.40 -43.00
N ASP A 55 97.68 130.66 -42.24
CA ASP A 55 98.28 129.69 -41.32
C ASP A 55 97.29 129.35 -40.19
N THR A 56 96.55 130.34 -39.66
CA THR A 56 95.49 130.06 -38.66
C THR A 56 94.37 129.17 -39.22
N VAL A 57 93.99 129.37 -40.50
CA VAL A 57 92.98 128.52 -41.16
C VAL A 57 93.52 127.12 -41.40
N ILE A 58 94.80 126.99 -41.76
CA ILE A 58 95.46 125.70 -41.94
C ILE A 58 95.48 124.93 -40.62
N GLU A 59 95.89 125.57 -39.52
CA GLU A 59 95.86 124.94 -38.19
C GLU A 59 94.44 124.49 -37.78
N ASP A 60 93.43 125.31 -38.04
CA ASP A 60 92.03 124.95 -37.73
C ASP A 60 91.56 123.75 -38.57
N LEU A 61 91.96 123.67 -39.84
CA LEU A 61 91.66 122.53 -40.72
C LEU A 61 92.41 121.26 -40.29
N GLU A 62 93.68 121.37 -39.89
CA GLU A 62 94.46 120.25 -39.36
C GLU A 62 93.84 119.70 -38.07
N ARG A 63 93.41 120.57 -37.15
CA ARG A 63 92.66 120.16 -35.95
C ARG A 63 91.33 119.49 -36.30
N ALA A 64 90.60 120.00 -37.29
CA ALA A 64 89.34 119.39 -37.75
C ALA A 64 89.56 118.02 -38.40
N LEU A 65 90.64 117.84 -39.17
CA LEU A 65 91.00 116.55 -39.76
C LEU A 65 91.39 115.52 -38.70
N ALA A 66 92.22 115.89 -37.72
CA ALA A 66 92.57 115.00 -36.61
C ALA A 66 91.32 114.53 -35.83
N LYS A 67 90.38 115.44 -35.56
CA LYS A 67 89.11 115.10 -34.90
C LYS A 67 88.23 114.18 -35.77
N ARG A 68 88.27 114.34 -37.09
CA ARG A 68 87.55 113.45 -38.01
C ARG A 68 88.18 112.07 -38.05
N GLU A 69 89.51 111.96 -38.03
CA GLU A 69 90.23 110.68 -37.97
C GLU A 69 89.92 109.92 -36.68
N GLU A 70 89.91 110.62 -35.53
CA GLU A 70 89.49 110.05 -34.25
C GLU A 70 88.05 109.50 -34.31
N LEU A 71 87.11 110.27 -34.88
CA LEU A 71 85.72 109.82 -35.05
C LEU A 71 85.59 108.62 -36.00
N LEU A 72 86.40 108.55 -37.05
CA LEU A 72 86.43 107.40 -37.95
C LEU A 72 86.96 106.16 -37.24
N HIS A 73 88.04 106.30 -36.47
CA HIS A 73 88.59 105.21 -35.67
C HIS A 73 87.57 104.66 -34.66
N ASN A 74 86.90 105.55 -33.92
CA ASN A 74 85.85 105.16 -32.97
C ASN A 74 84.68 104.43 -33.66
N LYS A 75 84.27 104.88 -34.86
CA LYS A 75 83.24 104.19 -35.64
C LYS A 75 83.70 102.81 -36.12
N GLU A 76 84.95 102.68 -36.51
CA GLU A 76 85.52 101.42 -36.97
C GLU A 76 85.63 100.41 -35.82
N GLU A 77 86.01 100.85 -34.62
CA GLU A 77 86.01 100.02 -33.41
C GLU A 77 84.61 99.53 -33.06
N VAL A 78 83.60 100.41 -33.11
CA VAL A 78 82.19 100.01 -32.90
C VAL A 78 81.75 98.97 -33.93
N LEU A 79 82.08 99.16 -35.22
CA LEU A 79 81.75 98.19 -36.27
C LEU A 79 82.41 96.83 -36.04
N GLN A 80 83.67 96.80 -35.60
CA GLN A 80 84.35 95.55 -35.26
C GLN A 80 83.69 94.85 -34.08
N ASN A 81 83.27 95.58 -33.05
CA ASN A 81 82.56 95.02 -31.91
C ASN A 81 81.18 94.47 -32.33
N THR A 82 80.42 95.20 -33.16
CA THR A 82 79.14 94.69 -33.67
C THR A 82 79.32 93.43 -34.53
N HIS A 83 80.38 93.33 -35.33
CA HIS A 83 80.66 92.13 -36.11
C HIS A 83 81.02 90.93 -35.24
N LYS A 84 81.74 91.14 -34.13
CA LYS A 84 82.01 90.08 -33.15
C LYS A 84 80.73 89.63 -32.47
N ASP A 85 79.89 90.57 -32.03
CA ASP A 85 78.61 90.26 -31.41
C ASP A 85 77.69 89.49 -32.37
N ASP A 86 77.61 89.89 -33.64
CA ASP A 86 76.83 89.18 -34.67
C ASP A 86 77.34 87.75 -34.89
N ALA A 87 78.66 87.54 -34.92
CA ALA A 87 79.25 86.21 -35.04
C ALA A 87 78.95 85.34 -33.81
N ASP A 88 78.95 85.91 -32.61
CA ASP A 88 78.58 85.23 -31.37
C ASP A 88 77.09 84.87 -31.35
N TYR A 89 76.21 85.77 -31.82
CA TYR A 89 74.78 85.49 -31.98
C TYR A 89 74.52 84.38 -32.98
N GLN A 90 75.19 84.38 -34.14
CA GLN A 90 75.10 83.30 -35.13
C GLN A 90 75.55 81.96 -34.54
N SER A 91 76.66 81.95 -33.79
CA SER A 91 77.16 80.73 -33.15
C SER A 91 76.18 80.19 -32.11
N ARG A 92 75.57 81.06 -31.29
CA ARG A 92 74.53 80.65 -30.33
C ARG A 92 73.25 80.17 -31.03
N PHE A 93 72.86 80.82 -32.12
CA PHE A 93 71.70 80.44 -32.91
C PHE A 93 71.84 79.02 -33.46
N LEU A 94 73.00 78.70 -34.06
CA LEU A 94 73.30 77.35 -34.54
C LEU A 94 73.25 76.30 -33.41
N GLN A 95 73.78 76.62 -32.23
CA GLN A 95 73.66 75.73 -31.07
C GLN A 95 72.21 75.53 -30.60
N PHE A 96 71.36 76.55 -30.72
CA PHE A 96 69.93 76.40 -30.42
C PHE A 96 69.22 75.55 -31.47
N GLU A 97 69.52 75.71 -32.76
CA GLU A 97 68.99 74.84 -33.82
C GLU A 97 69.42 73.38 -33.62
N GLU A 98 70.68 73.12 -33.30
CA GLU A 98 71.16 71.76 -33.00
C GLU A 98 70.41 71.14 -31.81
N ARG A 99 70.20 71.91 -30.72
CA ARG A 99 69.42 71.45 -29.57
C ARG A 99 67.96 71.23 -29.88
N LEU A 100 67.36 72.02 -30.77
CA LEU A 100 65.98 71.83 -31.22
C LEU A 100 65.87 70.55 -32.03
N HIS A 101 66.77 70.32 -32.98
CA HIS A 101 66.79 69.08 -33.75
C HIS A 101 66.98 67.84 -32.87
N GLU A 102 67.83 67.92 -31.85
CA GLU A 102 68.00 66.81 -30.91
C GLU A 102 66.73 66.57 -30.09
N ARG A 103 66.05 67.63 -29.63
CA ARG A 103 64.75 67.50 -28.95
C ARG A 103 63.69 66.89 -29.86
N ASP A 104 63.63 67.31 -31.12
CA ASP A 104 62.67 66.78 -32.09
C ASP A 104 62.91 65.30 -32.35
N ARG A 105 64.17 64.85 -32.44
CA ARG A 105 64.50 63.42 -32.51
C ARG A 105 64.04 62.66 -31.28
N VAL A 106 64.33 63.17 -30.08
CA VAL A 106 63.89 62.53 -28.82
C VAL A 106 62.37 62.46 -28.72
N ILE A 107 61.66 63.49 -29.21
CA ILE A 107 60.19 63.48 -29.26
C ILE A 107 59.71 62.42 -30.25
N GLN A 108 60.29 62.32 -31.44
CA GLN A 108 59.93 61.29 -32.42
C GLN A 108 60.15 59.87 -31.88
N ASP A 109 61.28 59.61 -31.21
CA ASP A 109 61.56 58.29 -30.60
C ASP A 109 60.55 57.94 -29.49
N ARG A 110 60.16 58.95 -28.69
CA ARG A 110 59.13 58.78 -27.66
C ARG A 110 57.76 58.52 -28.27
N ASP A 111 57.38 59.26 -29.30
CA ASP A 111 56.12 59.07 -30.00
C ASP A 111 56.05 57.67 -30.64
N GLN A 112 57.16 57.19 -31.20
CA GLN A 112 57.27 55.84 -31.72
C GLN A 112 57.10 54.79 -30.60
N THR A 113 57.76 54.98 -29.46
CA THR A 113 57.61 54.09 -28.29
C THR A 113 56.17 54.08 -27.76
N ILE A 114 55.50 55.23 -27.76
CA ILE A 114 54.09 55.35 -27.34
C ILE A 114 53.20 54.55 -28.30
N ARG A 115 53.38 54.70 -29.62
CA ARG A 115 52.60 53.93 -30.61
C ARG A 115 52.78 52.43 -30.46
N GLU A 116 54.00 51.98 -30.19
CA GLU A 116 54.29 50.55 -29.96
C GLU A 116 53.59 50.04 -28.69
N ARG A 117 53.57 50.84 -27.62
CA ARG A 117 52.82 50.51 -26.40
C ARG A 117 51.32 50.49 -26.63
N ASP A 118 50.78 51.46 -27.37
CA ASP A 118 49.36 51.51 -27.71
C ASP A 118 48.94 50.27 -28.51
N GLU A 119 49.78 49.82 -29.44
CA GLU A 119 49.51 48.60 -30.20
C GLU A 119 49.55 47.35 -29.31
N LEU A 120 50.52 47.25 -28.40
CA LEU A 120 50.55 46.18 -27.40
C LEU A 120 49.31 46.20 -26.49
N MET A 121 48.85 47.38 -26.08
CA MET A 121 47.62 47.52 -25.29
C MET A 121 46.41 47.02 -26.05
N ARG A 122 46.24 47.38 -27.33
CA ARG A 122 45.15 46.84 -28.17
C ARG A 122 45.18 45.33 -28.30
N VAL A 123 46.37 44.74 -28.45
CA VAL A 123 46.52 43.27 -28.52
C VAL A 123 46.11 42.61 -27.19
N VAL A 124 46.50 43.21 -26.06
CA VAL A 124 46.12 42.72 -24.73
C VAL A 124 44.62 42.87 -24.49
N GLU A 125 44.03 44.01 -24.83
CA GLU A 125 42.58 44.25 -24.76
C GLU A 125 41.81 43.22 -25.58
N LYS A 126 42.22 42.99 -26.83
CA LYS A 126 41.60 41.96 -27.68
C LYS A 126 41.69 40.57 -27.05
N ARG A 127 42.86 40.20 -26.53
CA ARG A 127 43.05 38.91 -25.85
C ARG A 127 42.18 38.79 -24.60
N LEU A 128 41.99 39.88 -23.87
CA LEU A 128 41.18 39.92 -22.66
C LEU A 128 39.70 39.71 -23.02
N ILE A 129 39.21 40.38 -24.06
CA ILE A 129 37.86 40.17 -24.62
C ILE A 129 37.66 38.70 -25.04
N ASP A 130 38.62 38.12 -25.76
CA ASP A 130 38.55 36.71 -26.17
C ASP A 130 38.52 35.76 -24.96
N MET A 131 39.27 36.06 -23.89
CA MET A 131 39.26 35.29 -22.65
C MET A 131 37.92 35.43 -21.89
N GLU A 132 37.35 36.62 -21.83
CA GLU A 132 36.04 36.86 -21.22
C GLU A 132 34.94 36.10 -21.97
N GLN A 133 34.95 36.17 -23.31
CA GLN A 133 34.02 35.40 -24.14
C GLN A 133 34.17 33.89 -23.88
N ASN A 134 35.39 33.36 -23.86
CA ASN A 134 35.62 31.95 -23.58
C ASN A 134 35.15 31.55 -22.17
N THR A 135 35.36 32.42 -21.18
CA THR A 135 34.89 32.20 -19.80
C THR A 135 33.36 32.17 -19.76
N HIS A 136 32.70 33.12 -20.42
CA HIS A 136 31.25 33.16 -20.52
C HIS A 136 30.66 31.92 -21.20
N HIS A 137 31.26 31.44 -22.29
CA HIS A 137 30.86 30.19 -22.93
C HIS A 137 31.08 28.98 -22.00
N GLY A 138 32.18 28.97 -21.24
CA GLY A 138 32.45 27.96 -20.22
C GLY A 138 31.39 27.94 -19.12
N GLU A 139 31.02 29.10 -18.57
CA GLU A 139 29.96 29.23 -17.57
C GLU A 139 28.60 28.78 -18.10
N LYS A 140 28.26 29.17 -19.33
CA LYS A 140 27.02 28.71 -19.97
C LYS A 140 26.99 27.19 -20.08
N GLY A 141 28.10 26.57 -20.52
CA GLY A 141 28.21 25.12 -20.58
C GLY A 141 28.16 24.44 -19.21
N ILE A 142 28.68 25.07 -18.15
CA ILE A 142 28.55 24.57 -16.77
C ILE A 142 27.09 24.62 -16.32
N ARG A 143 26.38 25.74 -16.51
CA ARG A 143 24.95 25.85 -16.16
C ARG A 143 24.09 24.81 -16.88
N GLU A 144 24.34 24.58 -18.17
CA GLU A 144 23.65 23.53 -18.93
C GLU A 144 23.90 22.14 -18.35
N ARG A 145 25.14 21.84 -17.92
CA ARG A 145 25.46 20.55 -17.25
C ARG A 145 24.82 20.45 -15.87
N GLU A 146 24.76 21.53 -15.10
CA GLU A 146 24.09 21.56 -13.80
C GLU A 146 22.59 21.30 -13.93
N GLU A 147 21.93 21.89 -14.93
CA GLU A 147 20.52 21.60 -15.22
C GLU A 147 20.32 20.14 -15.67
N GLN A 148 21.23 19.59 -16.48
CA GLN A 148 21.20 18.17 -16.83
C GLN A 148 21.41 17.25 -15.62
N LEU A 149 22.28 17.63 -14.68
CA LEU A 149 22.49 16.89 -13.44
C LEU A 149 21.24 16.93 -12.55
N LYS A 150 20.65 18.11 -12.33
CA LYS A 150 19.38 18.23 -11.59
C LYS A 150 18.27 17.38 -12.20
N LEU A 151 18.19 17.31 -13.53
CA LEU A 151 17.22 16.45 -14.21
C LEU A 151 17.49 14.96 -13.96
N LYS A 152 18.76 14.53 -14.00
CA LYS A 152 19.15 13.15 -13.69
C LYS A 152 18.89 12.80 -12.22
N ASP A 153 19.16 13.71 -11.29
CA ASP A 153 18.91 13.50 -9.87
C ASP A 153 17.42 13.31 -9.61
N ARG A 154 16.55 14.14 -10.21
CA ARG A 154 15.09 13.93 -10.16
C ARG A 154 14.67 12.57 -10.73
N GLN A 155 15.22 12.17 -11.86
CA GLN A 155 14.93 10.86 -12.46
C GLN A 155 15.40 9.69 -11.57
N LEU A 156 16.52 9.86 -10.86
CA LEU A 156 17.00 8.86 -9.90
C LEU A 156 16.10 8.78 -8.68
N GLU A 157 15.69 9.91 -8.09
CA GLU A 157 14.72 9.94 -6.99
C GLU A 157 13.39 9.28 -7.37
N GLU A 158 12.89 9.52 -8.59
CA GLU A 158 11.68 8.86 -9.08
C GLU A 158 11.87 7.34 -9.18
N LYS A 159 13.01 6.88 -9.72
CA LYS A 159 13.33 5.44 -9.79
C LYS A 159 13.46 4.82 -8.41
N GLU A 160 14.08 5.51 -7.46
CA GLU A 160 14.20 5.07 -6.07
C GLU A 160 12.83 4.91 -5.42
N ARG A 161 11.93 5.90 -5.58
CA ARG A 161 10.53 5.80 -5.11
C ARG A 161 9.77 4.64 -5.77
N HIS A 162 10.06 4.33 -7.04
CA HIS A 162 9.47 3.19 -7.72
C HIS A 162 10.02 1.85 -7.21
N LEU A 163 11.30 1.78 -6.89
CA LEU A 163 11.91 0.60 -6.27
C LEU A 163 11.34 0.37 -4.88
N ASP A 164 11.24 1.40 -4.04
CA ASP A 164 10.63 1.31 -2.71
C ASP A 164 9.19 0.78 -2.75
N LYS A 165 8.40 1.25 -3.72
CA LYS A 165 7.02 0.74 -3.93
C LYS A 165 7.04 -0.74 -4.31
N ARG A 166 7.94 -1.13 -5.21
CA ARG A 166 8.08 -2.52 -5.66
C ARG A 166 8.57 -3.43 -4.55
N ASP A 167 9.48 -2.96 -3.70
CA ASP A 167 9.97 -3.73 -2.55
C ASP A 167 8.87 -3.95 -1.52
N ARG A 168 8.05 -2.93 -1.23
CA ARG A 168 6.86 -3.09 -0.38
C ARG A 168 5.84 -4.05 -0.99
N GLU A 169 5.64 -4.02 -2.31
CA GLU A 169 4.78 -4.98 -3.00
C GLU A 169 5.32 -6.41 -2.93
N LEU A 170 6.63 -6.60 -3.08
CA LEU A 170 7.29 -7.90 -2.93
C LEU A 170 7.16 -8.42 -1.50
N GLU A 171 7.43 -7.59 -0.49
CA GLU A 171 7.29 -7.97 0.92
C GLU A 171 5.84 -8.38 1.25
N ASN A 172 4.85 -7.67 0.68
CA ASN A 172 3.44 -8.04 0.82
C ASN A 172 3.11 -9.36 0.12
N ARG A 173 3.69 -9.63 -1.05
CA ARG A 173 3.53 -10.92 -1.74
C ARG A 173 4.18 -12.06 -0.96
N ASP A 174 5.36 -11.85 -0.40
CA ASP A 174 6.04 -12.86 0.43
C ASP A 174 5.23 -13.18 1.68
N LYS A 175 4.67 -12.17 2.35
CA LYS A 175 3.72 -12.37 3.47
C LYS A 175 2.48 -13.16 3.05
N GLN A 176 1.96 -12.95 1.84
CA GLN A 176 0.82 -13.74 1.32
C GLN A 176 1.20 -15.18 0.98
N ILE A 177 2.39 -15.39 0.41
CA ILE A 177 2.91 -16.72 0.10
C ILE A 177 3.11 -17.50 1.40
N ASN A 178 3.74 -16.92 2.41
CA ASN A 178 3.92 -17.58 3.71
C ASN A 178 2.59 -18.01 4.34
N LYS A 179 1.56 -17.15 4.32
CA LYS A 179 0.21 -17.51 4.81
C LYS A 179 -0.41 -18.65 4.01
N ARG A 180 -0.18 -18.69 2.69
CA ARG A 180 -0.65 -19.80 1.85
C ARG A 180 0.10 -21.08 2.16
N ASP A 181 1.41 -21.01 2.37
CA ASP A 181 2.24 -22.16 2.72
C ASP A 181 1.83 -22.73 4.08
N GLU A 182 1.59 -21.88 5.09
CA GLU A 182 1.02 -22.27 6.38
C GLU A 182 -0.34 -22.98 6.20
N SER A 183 -1.22 -22.41 5.37
CA SER A 183 -2.53 -23.00 5.10
C SER A 183 -2.40 -24.36 4.38
N ILE A 184 -1.47 -24.48 3.43
CA ILE A 184 -1.19 -25.73 2.70
C ILE A 184 -0.63 -26.79 3.65
N GLN A 185 0.25 -26.42 4.58
CA GLN A 185 0.77 -27.32 5.60
C GLN A 185 -0.36 -27.85 6.49
N GLU A 186 -1.27 -26.96 6.92
CA GLU A 186 -2.42 -27.36 7.73
C GLU A 186 -3.37 -28.27 6.95
N TYR A 187 -3.67 -27.98 5.68
CA TYR A 187 -4.43 -28.90 4.83
C TYR A 187 -3.72 -30.24 4.63
N THR A 188 -2.40 -30.23 4.50
CA THR A 188 -1.61 -31.46 4.39
C THR A 188 -1.72 -32.30 5.66
N ARG A 189 -1.66 -31.67 6.83
CA ARG A 189 -1.88 -32.32 8.13
C ARG A 189 -3.29 -32.92 8.23
N GLN A 190 -4.32 -32.14 7.90
CA GLN A 190 -5.72 -32.61 7.91
C GLN A 190 -5.93 -33.78 6.95
N ILE A 191 -5.32 -33.76 5.77
CA ILE A 191 -5.39 -34.88 4.82
C ILE A 191 -4.70 -36.12 5.40
N GLN A 192 -3.56 -35.97 6.08
CA GLN A 192 -2.89 -37.09 6.75
C GLN A 192 -3.76 -37.69 7.86
N GLU A 193 -4.33 -36.86 8.73
CA GLU A 193 -5.24 -37.29 9.79
C GLU A 193 -6.48 -38.00 9.22
N LEU A 194 -7.09 -37.45 8.17
CA LEU A 194 -8.21 -38.09 7.47
C LEU A 194 -7.79 -39.42 6.83
N THR A 195 -6.59 -39.50 6.26
CA THR A 195 -6.07 -40.74 5.66
C THR A 195 -5.86 -41.81 6.73
N GLU A 196 -5.30 -41.46 7.88
CA GLU A 196 -5.13 -42.37 9.02
C GLU A 196 -6.47 -42.83 9.59
N TRP A 197 -7.44 -41.92 9.69
CA TRP A 197 -8.79 -42.23 10.12
C TRP A 197 -9.49 -43.18 9.14
N VAL A 198 -9.44 -42.90 7.83
CA VAL A 198 -10.00 -43.78 6.79
C VAL A 198 -9.34 -45.15 6.84
N ASN A 199 -8.03 -45.24 6.96
CA ASN A 199 -7.32 -46.52 7.06
C ASN A 199 -7.75 -47.31 8.31
N SER A 200 -7.91 -46.63 9.44
CA SER A 200 -8.40 -47.24 10.69
C SER A 200 -9.83 -47.74 10.55
N HIS A 201 -10.72 -46.94 9.93
CA HIS A 201 -12.09 -47.34 9.63
C HIS A 201 -12.16 -48.49 8.63
N GLN A 202 -11.35 -48.50 7.57
CA GLN A 202 -11.28 -49.62 6.63
C GLN A 202 -10.86 -50.91 7.34
N LYS A 203 -9.90 -50.83 8.26
CA LYS A 203 -9.49 -51.98 9.06
C LYS A 203 -10.62 -52.50 9.95
N ILE A 204 -11.33 -51.62 10.65
CA ILE A 204 -12.49 -51.97 11.49
C ILE A 204 -13.61 -52.57 10.63
N THR A 205 -13.92 -51.98 9.47
CA THR A 205 -14.92 -52.51 8.54
C THR A 205 -14.53 -53.89 8.04
N HIS A 206 -13.25 -54.11 7.72
CA HIS A 206 -12.76 -55.42 7.33
C HIS A 206 -12.88 -56.46 8.46
N GLU A 207 -12.56 -56.08 9.70
CA GLU A 207 -12.75 -56.93 10.87
C GLU A 207 -14.25 -57.25 11.10
N HIS A 208 -15.14 -56.27 10.90
CA HIS A 208 -16.58 -56.49 10.97
C HIS A 208 -17.10 -57.40 9.86
N GLU A 209 -16.59 -57.25 8.64
CA GLU A 209 -16.97 -58.09 7.50
C GLU A 209 -16.51 -59.54 7.71
N GLN A 210 -15.32 -59.74 8.29
CA GLN A 210 -14.87 -61.07 8.74
C GLN A 210 -15.79 -61.64 9.82
N LEU A 211 -16.14 -60.86 10.85
CA LEU A 211 -17.05 -61.31 11.92
C LEU A 211 -18.47 -61.62 11.40
N LEU A 212 -18.97 -60.85 10.43
CA LEU A 212 -20.24 -61.11 9.77
C LEU A 212 -20.18 -62.41 8.97
N SER A 213 -19.11 -62.63 8.20
CA SER A 213 -18.90 -63.88 7.47
C SER A 213 -18.82 -65.09 8.41
N GLU A 214 -18.13 -64.97 9.56
CA GLU A 214 -18.10 -66.01 10.59
C GLU A 214 -19.48 -66.27 11.19
N ARG A 215 -20.27 -65.23 11.45
CA ARG A 215 -21.64 -65.36 11.95
C ARG A 215 -22.56 -66.01 10.93
N ASP A 216 -22.46 -65.64 9.65
CA ASP A 216 -23.23 -66.25 8.58
C ASP A 216 -22.90 -67.76 8.46
N GLN A 217 -21.62 -68.12 8.59
CA GLN A 217 -21.22 -69.53 8.64
C GLN A 217 -21.77 -70.25 9.87
N GLN A 218 -21.79 -69.61 11.05
CA GLN A 218 -22.39 -70.19 12.25
C GLN A 218 -23.90 -70.36 12.13
N ILE A 219 -24.60 -69.39 11.54
CA ILE A 219 -26.04 -69.46 11.27
C ILE A 219 -26.30 -70.62 10.31
N SER A 220 -25.56 -70.71 9.20
CA SER A 220 -25.68 -71.81 8.23
C SER A 220 -25.47 -73.18 8.89
N ASN A 221 -24.45 -73.33 9.75
CA ASN A 221 -24.25 -74.57 10.50
C ASN A 221 -25.39 -74.88 11.48
N ARG A 222 -25.98 -73.85 12.11
CA ARG A 222 -27.14 -74.03 13.01
C ARG A 222 -28.39 -74.41 12.22
N ASP A 223 -28.59 -73.83 11.05
CA ASP A 223 -29.70 -74.17 10.15
C ASP A 223 -29.59 -75.62 9.68
N GLU A 224 -28.39 -76.10 9.36
CA GLU A 224 -28.16 -77.52 9.05
C GLU A 224 -28.48 -78.42 10.25
N GLN A 225 -28.05 -78.07 11.46
CA GLN A 225 -28.36 -78.82 12.68
C GLN A 225 -29.86 -78.80 13.00
N LEU A 226 -30.55 -77.69 12.76
CA LEU A 226 -31.99 -77.57 12.92
C LEU A 226 -32.71 -78.46 11.91
N LEU A 227 -32.27 -78.48 10.65
CA LEU A 227 -32.81 -79.35 9.61
C LEU A 227 -32.63 -80.84 9.97
N GLU A 228 -31.49 -81.20 10.56
CA GLU A 228 -31.23 -82.57 11.04
C GLU A 228 -32.12 -82.93 12.25
N ARG A 229 -32.29 -82.01 13.20
CA ARG A 229 -33.23 -82.18 14.32
C ARG A 229 -34.67 -82.31 13.84
N GLU A 230 -35.08 -81.52 12.86
CA GLU A 230 -36.42 -81.58 12.29
C GLU A 230 -36.67 -82.94 11.61
N LYS A 231 -35.68 -83.48 10.88
CA LYS A 231 -35.73 -84.86 10.35
C LYS A 231 -35.89 -85.89 11.47
N LEU A 232 -35.13 -85.77 12.56
CA LEU A 232 -35.23 -86.69 13.70
C LEU A 232 -36.60 -86.59 14.40
N THR A 233 -37.11 -85.37 14.60
CA THR A 233 -38.45 -85.13 15.16
C THR A 233 -39.53 -85.72 14.26
N SER A 234 -39.41 -85.57 12.93
CA SER A 234 -40.32 -86.19 11.96
C SER A 234 -40.32 -87.72 12.08
N GLN A 235 -39.13 -88.34 12.20
CA GLN A 235 -39.00 -89.78 12.42
C GLN A 235 -39.60 -90.25 13.76
N LEU A 236 -39.39 -89.49 14.84
CA LEU A 236 -39.98 -89.78 16.14
C LEU A 236 -41.51 -89.64 16.12
N SER A 237 -42.04 -88.61 15.47
CA SER A 237 -43.48 -88.45 15.27
C SER A 237 -44.08 -89.60 14.46
N GLN A 238 -43.39 -90.07 13.41
CA GLN A 238 -43.83 -91.23 12.65
C GLN A 238 -43.82 -92.52 13.50
N ARG A 239 -42.83 -92.68 14.38
CA ARG A 239 -42.76 -93.81 15.32
C ARG A 239 -43.84 -93.73 16.40
N LEU A 240 -44.16 -92.55 16.90
CA LEU A 240 -45.26 -92.34 17.85
C LEU A 240 -46.60 -92.69 17.21
N ALA A 241 -46.85 -92.24 15.98
CA ALA A 241 -48.06 -92.63 15.24
C ALA A 241 -48.16 -94.16 15.05
N GLN A 242 -47.03 -94.85 14.80
CA GLN A 242 -47.02 -96.32 14.75
C GLN A 242 -47.36 -96.95 16.10
N LEU A 243 -46.87 -96.41 17.21
CA LEU A 243 -47.19 -96.90 18.56
C LEU A 243 -48.66 -96.64 18.92
N GLU A 244 -49.23 -95.49 18.56
CA GLU A 244 -50.65 -95.19 18.74
C GLU A 244 -51.53 -96.18 17.98
N THR A 245 -51.21 -96.51 16.73
CA THR A 245 -51.97 -97.52 15.97
C THR A 245 -51.84 -98.93 16.56
N LEU A 246 -50.74 -99.26 17.23
CA LEU A 246 -50.60 -100.51 17.97
C LEU A 246 -51.47 -100.48 19.24
N GLN A 247 -51.44 -99.39 19.99
CA GLN A 247 -52.26 -99.22 21.19
C GLN A 247 -53.76 -99.35 20.87
N GLU A 248 -54.23 -98.74 19.78
CA GLU A 248 -55.62 -98.87 19.34
C GLU A 248 -56.00 -100.32 18.99
N LYS A 249 -55.05 -101.12 18.47
CA LYS A 249 -55.26 -102.56 18.25
C LYS A 249 -55.33 -103.33 19.57
N HIS A 250 -54.49 -102.99 20.55
CA HIS A 250 -54.54 -103.60 21.88
C HIS A 250 -55.85 -103.27 22.60
N GLU A 251 -56.35 -102.04 22.46
CA GLU A 251 -57.61 -101.60 23.05
C GLU A 251 -58.81 -102.37 22.46
N LYS A 252 -58.83 -102.59 21.14
CA LYS A 252 -59.83 -103.45 20.48
C LYS A 252 -59.77 -104.91 20.95
N ILE A 253 -58.60 -105.44 21.30
CA ILE A 253 -58.46 -106.80 21.86
C ILE A 253 -59.02 -106.86 23.29
N VAL A 254 -58.75 -105.83 24.10
CA VAL A 254 -59.30 -105.72 25.46
C VAL A 254 -60.82 -105.63 25.41
N GLU A 255 -61.38 -104.82 24.51
CA GLU A 255 -62.84 -104.69 24.33
C GLU A 255 -63.48 -106.04 23.91
N GLN A 256 -62.80 -106.82 23.08
CA GLN A 256 -63.24 -108.19 22.73
C GLN A 256 -63.21 -109.14 23.94
N HIS A 257 -62.20 -109.04 24.81
CA HIS A 257 -62.10 -109.85 26.04
C HIS A 257 -63.16 -109.45 27.09
N GLU A 258 -63.48 -108.16 27.20
CA GLU A 258 -64.57 -107.69 28.08
C GLU A 258 -65.93 -108.21 27.62
N GLU A 259 -66.20 -108.26 26.32
CA GLU A 259 -67.45 -108.83 25.80
C GLU A 259 -67.53 -110.35 26.02
N GLN A 260 -66.40 -111.07 25.97
CA GLN A 260 -66.35 -112.48 26.36
C GLN A 260 -66.64 -112.71 27.84
N LEU A 261 -66.20 -111.80 28.72
CA LEU A 261 -66.53 -111.85 30.15
C LEU A 261 -68.03 -111.62 30.39
N ARG A 262 -68.64 -110.62 29.74
CA ARG A 262 -70.08 -110.35 29.84
C ARG A 262 -70.95 -111.53 29.37
N GLN A 263 -70.46 -112.35 28.46
CA GLN A 263 -71.16 -113.58 28.03
C GLN A 263 -71.05 -114.70 29.08
N ARG A 264 -69.91 -114.81 29.78
CA ARG A 264 -69.73 -115.77 30.88
C ARG A 264 -70.55 -115.39 32.10
N ASP A 265 -70.67 -114.11 32.41
CA ASP A 265 -71.44 -113.64 33.58
C ASP A 265 -72.94 -113.93 33.40
N ARG A 266 -73.50 -113.73 32.20
CA ARG A 266 -74.88 -114.13 31.87
C ARG A 266 -75.12 -115.64 32.01
N PHE A 267 -74.15 -116.47 31.66
CA PHE A 267 -74.24 -117.92 31.83
C PHE A 267 -74.22 -118.35 33.31
N ILE A 268 -73.52 -117.59 34.17
CA ILE A 268 -73.50 -117.82 35.62
C ILE A 268 -74.84 -117.43 36.25
N GLU A 269 -75.45 -116.33 35.82
CA GLU A 269 -76.79 -115.91 36.26
C GLU A 269 -77.86 -116.98 35.99
N ASP A 270 -77.92 -117.54 34.78
CA ASP A 270 -78.85 -118.63 34.44
C ASP A 270 -78.66 -119.89 35.32
N LYS A 271 -77.42 -120.15 35.77
CA LYS A 271 -77.11 -121.28 36.66
C LYS A 271 -77.50 -121.04 38.11
N ILE A 272 -77.49 -119.79 38.57
CA ILE A 272 -77.92 -119.41 39.91
C ILE A 272 -79.45 -119.56 40.03
N GLU A 273 -80.21 -119.22 38.98
CA GLU A 273 -81.67 -119.36 38.96
C GLU A 273 -82.13 -120.84 39.00
N GLN A 274 -81.38 -121.74 38.36
CA GLN A 274 -81.57 -123.21 38.47
C GLN A 274 -81.29 -123.75 39.88
N HIS A 275 -80.37 -123.14 40.64
CA HIS A 275 -80.09 -123.53 42.02
C HIS A 275 -81.16 -123.02 43.00
N SER A 276 -81.79 -121.89 42.71
CA SER A 276 -82.85 -121.30 43.55
C SER A 276 -84.09 -122.20 43.64
N THR A 277 -84.48 -122.84 42.54
CA THR A 277 -85.63 -123.75 42.49
C THR A 277 -85.39 -125.10 43.19
N ALA A 278 -84.13 -125.55 43.27
CA ALA A 278 -83.75 -126.72 44.06
C ALA A 278 -83.72 -126.43 45.57
N ASN A 279 -83.51 -125.17 45.96
CA ASN A 279 -83.40 -124.76 47.36
C ASN A 279 -84.77 -124.64 48.06
N GLU A 280 -85.85 -124.34 47.32
CA GLU A 280 -87.22 -124.34 47.86
C GLU A 280 -87.72 -125.73 48.29
N GLN A 281 -87.23 -126.81 47.67
CA GLN A 281 -87.61 -128.19 48.02
C GLN A 281 -86.85 -128.73 49.25
N LEU A 282 -85.71 -128.12 49.63
CA LEU A 282 -84.92 -128.45 50.82
C LEU A 282 -85.43 -127.75 52.10
N VAL A 283 -86.15 -126.63 51.96
CA VAL A 283 -86.68 -125.84 53.08
C VAL A 283 -87.80 -126.58 53.84
N GLU A 284 -88.62 -127.38 53.16
CA GLU A 284 -89.76 -128.05 53.80
C GLU A 284 -89.38 -129.30 54.62
N GLN A 285 -88.28 -129.99 54.26
CA GLN A 285 -87.74 -131.10 55.08
C GLN A 285 -86.90 -130.61 56.27
N THR A 286 -86.40 -129.36 56.22
CA THR A 286 -85.63 -128.74 57.31
C THR A 286 -86.54 -128.18 58.42
N ARG A 287 -87.80 -127.86 58.10
CA ARG A 287 -88.79 -127.28 59.03
C ARG A 287 -89.24 -128.22 60.16
N ILE A 288 -89.20 -129.54 59.97
CA ILE A 288 -89.64 -130.53 60.98
C ILE A 288 -88.49 -131.01 61.88
N LEU A 289 -87.24 -130.88 61.43
CA LEU A 289 -86.05 -131.17 62.23
C LEU A 289 -85.59 -129.96 63.07
N HIS A 290 -85.83 -128.74 62.59
CA HIS A 290 -85.37 -127.51 63.26
C HIS A 290 -86.15 -127.12 64.54
N GLU A 291 -87.42 -127.52 64.69
CA GLU A 291 -88.22 -127.20 65.90
C GLU A 291 -87.79 -127.97 67.17
N LYS A 292 -87.15 -129.15 67.03
CA LYS A 292 -86.66 -129.94 68.17
C LYS A 292 -85.19 -129.73 68.49
N GLU A 293 -84.43 -129.17 67.54
CA GLU A 293 -82.99 -128.92 67.70
C GLU A 293 -82.70 -127.47 68.14
N GLN A 294 -83.65 -126.54 67.95
CA GLN A 294 -83.55 -125.12 68.39
C GLN A 294 -83.63 -124.89 69.91
N THR A 295 -84.23 -125.76 70.72
CA THR A 295 -84.37 -125.52 72.18
C THR A 295 -83.17 -126.01 72.99
N ILE A 296 -82.30 -126.86 72.42
CA ILE A 296 -81.17 -127.48 73.14
C ILE A 296 -79.84 -126.82 72.76
N THR A 297 -79.66 -126.37 71.53
CA THR A 297 -78.44 -125.64 71.10
C THR A 297 -78.39 -124.17 71.56
N GLN A 298 -79.53 -123.54 71.85
CA GLN A 298 -79.59 -122.14 72.35
C GLN A 298 -79.01 -121.96 73.77
N HIS A 299 -78.97 -123.01 74.60
CA HIS A 299 -78.36 -122.93 75.93
C HIS A 299 -76.86 -123.28 75.96
N GLU A 300 -76.36 -124.11 75.04
CA GLU A 300 -74.92 -124.38 74.91
C GLU A 300 -74.16 -123.28 74.15
N GLN A 301 -74.83 -122.53 73.25
CA GLN A 301 -74.23 -121.37 72.56
C GLN A 301 -74.08 -120.13 73.45
N LEU A 302 -74.93 -119.93 74.47
CA LEU A 302 -74.81 -118.78 75.39
C LEU A 302 -73.57 -118.85 76.31
N LEU A 303 -73.06 -120.05 76.60
CA LEU A 303 -71.82 -120.24 77.37
C LEU A 303 -70.56 -120.14 76.49
N ARG A 304 -70.60 -120.61 75.24
CA ARG A 304 -69.47 -120.45 74.28
C ARG A 304 -69.31 -119.03 73.74
N GLN A 305 -70.42 -118.29 73.57
CA GLN A 305 -70.38 -116.88 73.13
C GLN A 305 -69.72 -115.94 74.16
N ARG A 306 -69.65 -116.33 75.44
CA ARG A 306 -68.97 -115.52 76.48
C ARG A 306 -67.45 -115.78 76.51
N ASP A 307 -67.01 -116.98 76.15
CA ASP A 307 -65.59 -117.35 76.07
C ASP A 307 -64.94 -116.87 74.75
N ASP A 308 -65.69 -116.84 73.65
CA ASP A 308 -65.21 -116.29 72.35
C ASP A 308 -65.11 -114.74 72.38
N LEU A 309 -65.94 -114.05 73.16
CA LEU A 309 -65.86 -112.59 73.40
C LEU A 309 -64.63 -112.20 74.24
N ILE A 310 -64.12 -113.11 75.07
CA ILE A 310 -62.88 -112.91 75.85
C ILE A 310 -61.66 -113.14 74.95
N GLN A 311 -61.65 -114.16 74.09
CA GLN A 311 -60.59 -114.37 73.09
C GLN A 311 -60.49 -113.24 72.05
N GLU A 312 -61.61 -112.63 71.67
CA GLU A 312 -61.63 -111.46 70.79
C GLU A 312 -61.10 -110.19 71.49
N LYS A 313 -61.32 -110.05 72.82
CA LYS A 313 -60.73 -108.97 73.62
C LYS A 313 -59.22 -109.15 73.85
N ASP A 314 -58.73 -110.39 73.94
CA ASP A 314 -57.30 -110.70 73.99
C ASP A 314 -56.59 -110.46 72.64
N ARG A 315 -57.24 -110.76 71.50
CA ARG A 315 -56.73 -110.36 70.17
C ARG A 315 -56.74 -108.85 69.96
N GLN A 316 -57.74 -108.14 70.49
CA GLN A 316 -57.77 -106.67 70.49
C GLN A 316 -56.70 -106.06 71.41
N MET A 317 -56.30 -106.73 72.49
CA MET A 317 -55.13 -106.33 73.29
C MET A 317 -53.80 -106.61 72.58
N GLN A 318 -53.63 -107.77 71.92
CA GLN A 318 -52.42 -108.06 71.13
C GLN A 318 -52.25 -107.13 69.91
N ALA A 319 -53.36 -106.74 69.26
CA ALA A 319 -53.33 -105.73 68.21
C ALA A 319 -53.02 -104.32 68.77
N ARG A 320 -53.48 -103.99 69.99
CA ARG A 320 -53.07 -102.76 70.69
C ARG A 320 -51.61 -102.80 71.13
N ASP A 321 -51.07 -103.95 71.51
CA ASP A 321 -49.65 -104.11 71.86
C ASP A 321 -48.74 -104.02 70.63
N GLN A 322 -49.19 -104.50 69.46
CA GLN A 322 -48.50 -104.27 68.17
C GLN A 322 -48.60 -102.82 67.69
N ILE A 323 -49.71 -102.12 67.98
CA ILE A 323 -49.85 -100.68 67.74
C ILE A 323 -49.01 -99.87 68.75
N ILE A 324 -48.86 -100.32 70.00
CA ILE A 324 -47.97 -99.71 71.00
C ILE A 324 -46.50 -99.96 70.64
N ALA A 325 -46.16 -101.12 70.08
CA ALA A 325 -44.83 -101.39 69.54
C ALA A 325 -44.52 -100.54 68.30
N SER A 326 -45.48 -100.33 67.39
CA SER A 326 -45.30 -99.42 66.25
C SER A 326 -45.32 -97.95 66.66
N HIS A 327 -46.02 -97.57 67.73
CA HIS A 327 -45.90 -96.25 68.39
C HIS A 327 -44.57 -96.11 69.13
N GLY A 328 -43.99 -97.18 69.66
CA GLY A 328 -42.65 -97.24 70.23
C GLY A 328 -41.57 -97.02 69.17
N GLU A 329 -41.68 -97.68 68.00
CA GLU A 329 -40.82 -97.40 66.85
C GLU A 329 -41.05 -95.99 66.28
N HIS A 330 -42.29 -95.49 66.29
CA HIS A 330 -42.58 -94.11 65.88
C HIS A 330 -42.01 -93.10 66.86
N LEU A 331 -42.05 -93.37 68.17
CA LEU A 331 -41.41 -92.56 69.20
C LEU A 331 -39.89 -92.62 69.10
N GLN A 332 -39.30 -93.79 68.81
CA GLN A 332 -37.87 -93.94 68.58
C GLN A 332 -37.40 -93.23 67.30
N ARG A 333 -38.18 -93.28 66.20
CA ARG A 333 -37.93 -92.44 65.00
C ARG A 333 -38.13 -90.95 65.27
N ARG A 334 -39.07 -90.59 66.17
CA ARG A 334 -39.26 -89.21 66.62
C ARG A 334 -38.11 -88.76 67.52
N GLU A 335 -37.55 -89.63 68.34
CA GLU A 335 -36.42 -89.39 69.23
C GLU A 335 -35.11 -89.31 68.42
N GLU A 336 -34.97 -90.11 67.37
CA GLU A 336 -33.92 -89.98 66.35
C GLU A 336 -34.08 -88.71 65.52
N GLN A 337 -35.30 -88.31 65.15
CA GLN A 337 -35.57 -87.00 64.52
C GLN A 337 -35.32 -85.83 65.47
N ILE A 338 -35.66 -85.96 66.75
CA ILE A 338 -35.40 -84.94 67.78
C ILE A 338 -33.90 -84.87 68.05
N ASN A 339 -33.17 -85.99 68.08
CA ASN A 339 -31.71 -86.02 68.19
C ASN A 339 -31.02 -85.48 66.93
N ALA A 340 -31.57 -85.72 65.74
CA ALA A 340 -31.10 -85.11 64.50
C ALA A 340 -31.38 -83.61 64.47
N GLN A 341 -32.53 -83.16 64.96
CA GLN A 341 -32.87 -81.74 65.13
C GLN A 341 -32.05 -81.09 66.25
N PHE A 342 -31.68 -81.82 67.30
CA PHE A 342 -30.78 -81.37 68.37
C PHE A 342 -29.35 -81.26 67.86
N THR A 343 -28.89 -82.20 67.04
CA THR A 343 -27.59 -82.13 66.33
C THR A 343 -27.56 -80.96 65.34
N GLN A 344 -28.65 -80.74 64.59
CA GLN A 344 -28.80 -79.56 63.72
C GLN A 344 -28.88 -78.26 64.49
N LEU A 345 -29.51 -78.24 65.68
CA LEU A 345 -29.50 -77.08 66.57
C LEU A 345 -28.10 -76.84 67.14
N GLN A 346 -27.33 -77.88 67.45
CA GLN A 346 -25.92 -77.77 67.86
C GLN A 346 -25.03 -77.24 66.73
N GLU A 347 -25.24 -77.69 65.49
CA GLU A 347 -24.56 -77.16 64.30
C GLU A 347 -24.98 -75.71 64.03
N ARG A 348 -26.26 -75.36 64.21
CA ARG A 348 -26.73 -73.97 64.12
C ARG A 348 -26.17 -73.10 65.24
N ASP A 349 -26.07 -73.59 66.47
CA ASP A 349 -25.46 -72.87 67.58
C ASP A 349 -23.96 -72.69 67.35
N ARG A 350 -23.30 -73.65 66.69
CA ARG A 350 -21.90 -73.55 66.25
C ARG A 350 -21.73 -72.55 65.11
N GLU A 351 -22.62 -72.55 64.12
CA GLU A 351 -22.66 -71.54 63.04
C GLU A 351 -22.98 -70.14 63.59
N VAL A 352 -23.86 -70.04 64.59
CA VAL A 352 -24.18 -68.79 65.28
C VAL A 352 -22.96 -68.33 66.08
N ALA A 353 -22.26 -69.20 66.79
CA ALA A 353 -21.01 -68.86 67.46
C ALA A 353 -19.89 -68.44 66.49
N GLU A 354 -19.80 -69.05 65.30
CA GLU A 354 -18.88 -68.63 64.25
C GLU A 354 -19.29 -67.29 63.62
N ARG A 355 -20.60 -67.03 63.47
CA ARG A 355 -21.12 -65.72 63.06
C ARG A 355 -20.88 -64.67 64.12
N ASP A 356 -21.04 -64.99 65.40
CA ASP A 356 -20.76 -64.08 66.51
C ASP A 356 -19.27 -63.75 66.57
N LEU A 357 -18.37 -64.73 66.37
CA LEU A 357 -16.93 -64.49 66.22
C LEU A 357 -16.60 -63.58 65.03
N LYS A 358 -17.33 -63.74 63.92
CA LYS A 358 -17.18 -62.91 62.72
C LYS A 358 -17.77 -61.51 62.91
N ILE A 359 -18.85 -61.37 63.67
CA ILE A 359 -19.44 -60.10 64.09
C ILE A 359 -18.49 -59.37 65.03
N THR A 360 -17.86 -60.05 66.00
CA THR A 360 -16.82 -59.45 66.85
C THR A 360 -15.60 -59.02 66.03
N GLY A 361 -15.17 -59.82 65.05
CA GLY A 361 -14.08 -59.41 64.13
C GLY A 361 -14.43 -58.22 63.23
N LEU A 362 -15.70 -58.12 62.81
CA LEU A 362 -16.21 -56.95 62.08
C LEU A 362 -16.39 -55.72 62.99
N GLN A 363 -16.71 -55.92 64.27
CA GLN A 363 -16.76 -54.86 65.28
C GLN A 363 -15.36 -54.32 65.58
N GLU A 364 -14.35 -55.18 65.72
CA GLU A 364 -12.94 -54.77 65.86
C GLU A 364 -12.45 -54.04 64.60
N GLN A 365 -12.86 -54.46 63.40
CA GLN A 365 -12.56 -53.71 62.16
C GLN A 365 -13.29 -52.37 62.09
N LEU A 366 -14.52 -52.28 62.59
CA LEU A 366 -15.26 -51.02 62.68
C LEU A 366 -14.64 -50.07 63.70
N GLU A 367 -14.16 -50.56 64.83
CA GLU A 367 -13.42 -49.78 65.82
C GLU A 367 -12.06 -49.31 65.28
N ALA A 368 -11.34 -50.15 64.54
CA ALA A 368 -10.12 -49.76 63.84
C ALA A 368 -10.37 -48.72 62.73
N ASN A 369 -11.46 -48.86 61.98
CA ASN A 369 -11.87 -47.88 60.98
C ASN A 369 -12.33 -46.57 61.62
N ASN A 370 -13.02 -46.61 62.77
CA ASN A 370 -13.40 -45.41 63.52
C ASN A 370 -12.17 -44.68 64.08
N ALA A 371 -11.16 -45.41 64.56
CA ALA A 371 -9.88 -44.83 64.98
C ALA A 371 -9.13 -44.19 63.80
N HIS A 372 -9.17 -44.82 62.63
CA HIS A 372 -8.61 -44.25 61.39
C HIS A 372 -9.38 -43.01 60.92
N LEU A 373 -10.71 -43.00 61.02
CA LEU A 373 -11.55 -41.85 60.69
C LEU A 373 -11.27 -40.68 61.63
N LEU A 374 -11.12 -40.94 62.93
CA LEU A 374 -10.79 -39.93 63.94
C LEU A 374 -9.40 -39.31 63.68
N ASN A 375 -8.42 -40.14 63.27
CA ASN A 375 -7.09 -39.67 62.89
C ASN A 375 -7.14 -38.83 61.60
N GLN A 376 -7.94 -39.23 60.60
CA GLN A 376 -8.17 -38.41 59.41
C GLN A 376 -8.87 -37.09 59.74
N GLN A 377 -9.80 -37.09 60.70
CA GLN A 377 -10.48 -35.88 61.17
C GLN A 377 -9.49 -34.91 61.82
N GLN A 378 -8.55 -35.43 62.60
CA GLN A 378 -7.48 -34.64 63.23
C GLN A 378 -6.44 -34.12 62.20
N ILE A 379 -6.17 -34.89 61.14
CA ILE A 379 -5.34 -34.42 60.01
C ILE A 379 -6.05 -33.32 59.21
N LEU A 380 -7.38 -33.42 59.02
CA LEU A 380 -8.16 -32.37 58.37
C LEU A 380 -8.24 -31.09 59.21
N GLU A 381 -8.34 -31.22 60.54
CA GLU A 381 -8.33 -30.09 61.46
C GLU A 381 -6.98 -29.36 61.46
N ASN A 382 -5.87 -30.12 61.39
CA ASN A 382 -4.53 -29.54 61.20
C ASN A 382 -4.36 -28.87 59.83
N ARG A 383 -4.90 -29.47 58.75
CA ARG A 383 -4.89 -28.85 57.41
C ARG A 383 -5.75 -27.60 57.34
N ASN A 384 -6.87 -27.54 58.05
CA ASN A 384 -7.67 -26.32 58.16
C ASN A 384 -6.91 -25.22 58.88
N ASN A 385 -6.20 -25.53 59.96
CA ASN A 385 -5.35 -24.55 60.64
C ASN A 385 -4.20 -24.06 59.75
N ASP A 386 -3.59 -24.95 58.95
CA ASP A 386 -2.57 -24.56 57.96
C ASP A 386 -3.17 -23.69 56.83
N GLN A 387 -4.40 -23.99 56.42
CA GLN A 387 -5.13 -23.21 55.41
C GLN A 387 -5.52 -21.83 55.94
N ASP A 388 -5.92 -21.71 57.20
CA ASP A 388 -6.19 -20.43 57.86
C ASP A 388 -4.90 -19.59 58.01
N ASN A 389 -3.77 -20.23 58.36
CA ASN A 389 -2.46 -19.57 58.39
C ASN A 389 -2.00 -19.11 56.99
N GLN A 390 -2.26 -19.91 55.95
CA GLN A 390 -1.99 -19.52 54.56
C GLN A 390 -2.91 -18.38 54.11
N GLN A 391 -4.18 -18.41 54.50
CA GLN A 391 -5.14 -17.35 54.20
C GLN A 391 -4.74 -16.03 54.87
N GLN A 392 -4.21 -16.08 56.10
CA GLN A 392 -3.68 -14.92 56.81
C GLN A 392 -2.38 -14.38 56.16
N ALA A 393 -1.51 -15.26 55.65
CA ALA A 393 -0.32 -14.85 54.90
C ALA A 393 -0.67 -14.24 53.52
N ILE A 394 -1.79 -14.67 52.91
CA ILE A 394 -2.30 -14.09 51.67
C ILE A 394 -2.86 -12.69 51.94
N THR A 395 -3.65 -12.49 52.99
CA THR A 395 -4.17 -11.16 53.32
C THR A 395 -3.07 -10.16 53.67
N GLU A 396 -2.00 -10.59 54.35
CA GLU A 396 -0.82 -9.75 54.60
C GLU A 396 -0.06 -9.39 53.31
N LYS A 397 0.02 -10.30 52.34
CA LYS A 397 0.60 -10.02 51.02
C LYS A 397 -0.28 -9.10 50.19
N ASP A 398 -1.60 -9.24 50.26
CA ASP A 398 -2.54 -8.33 49.61
C ASP A 398 -2.43 -6.91 50.17
N GLU A 399 -2.26 -6.75 51.48
CA GLU A 399 -1.97 -5.44 52.09
C GLU A 399 -0.63 -4.85 51.62
N GLN A 400 0.40 -5.67 51.41
CA GLN A 400 1.67 -5.21 50.82
C GLN A 400 1.51 -4.82 49.35
N ILE A 401 0.72 -5.56 48.58
CA ILE A 401 0.40 -5.24 47.18
C ILE A 401 -0.34 -3.90 47.11
N VAL A 402 -1.30 -3.65 47.99
CA VAL A 402 -2.00 -2.35 48.07
C VAL A 402 -1.03 -1.20 48.40
N LYS A 403 -0.07 -1.41 49.32
CA LYS A 403 0.96 -0.41 49.62
C LYS A 403 1.91 -0.16 48.44
N LEU A 404 2.32 -1.21 47.72
CA LEU A 404 3.14 -1.08 46.51
C LEU A 404 2.36 -0.41 45.37
N HIS A 405 1.05 -0.68 45.26
CA HIS A 405 0.17 -0.05 44.28
C HIS A 405 0.01 1.45 44.56
N GLN A 406 -0.17 1.86 45.82
CA GLN A 406 -0.14 3.27 46.21
C GLN A 406 1.20 3.94 45.90
N GLN A 407 2.33 3.26 46.12
CA GLN A 407 3.65 3.79 45.75
C GLN A 407 3.83 3.92 44.23
N LEU A 408 3.32 2.96 43.44
CA LEU A 408 3.29 3.06 41.99
C LEU A 408 2.42 4.23 41.53
N GLN A 409 1.25 4.42 42.12
CA GLN A 409 0.35 5.54 41.81
C GLN A 409 0.99 6.91 42.12
N THR A 410 1.80 7.01 43.19
CA THR A 410 2.59 8.23 43.46
C THR A 410 3.77 8.44 42.51
N LYS A 411 4.32 7.37 41.94
CA LYS A 411 5.37 7.47 40.92
C LYS A 411 4.78 7.80 39.54
N GLU A 412 3.60 7.27 39.21
CA GLU A 412 2.85 7.63 38.01
C GLU A 412 2.45 9.11 38.03
N SER A 413 1.97 9.64 39.15
CA SER A 413 1.67 11.08 39.24
C SER A 413 2.93 11.94 39.06
N PHE A 414 4.09 11.50 39.54
CA PHE A 414 5.38 12.17 39.31
C PHE A 414 5.85 12.06 37.85
N ILE A 415 5.61 10.93 37.19
CA ILE A 415 5.92 10.73 35.76
C ILE A 415 5.03 11.64 34.90
N VAL A 416 3.72 11.70 35.16
CA VAL A 416 2.80 12.61 34.47
C VAL A 416 3.24 14.07 34.65
N GLN A 417 3.66 14.45 35.86
CA GLN A 417 4.18 15.80 36.12
C GLN A 417 5.49 16.08 35.37
N LYS A 418 6.33 15.06 35.16
CA LYS A 418 7.56 15.17 34.37
C LYS A 418 7.29 15.18 32.87
N GLU A 419 6.28 14.46 32.40
CA GLU A 419 5.80 14.50 31.01
C GLU A 419 5.18 15.86 30.67
N GLU A 420 4.42 16.48 31.59
CA GLU A 420 3.96 17.86 31.42
C GLU A 420 5.12 18.86 31.34
N GLN A 421 6.15 18.71 32.18
CA GLN A 421 7.35 19.55 32.10
C GLN A 421 8.12 19.34 30.79
N LEU A 422 8.20 18.11 30.29
CA LEU A 422 8.80 17.79 29.00
C LEU A 422 7.99 18.35 27.83
N GLN A 423 6.66 18.25 27.87
CA GLN A 423 5.79 18.87 26.85
C GLN A 423 5.91 20.39 26.83
N GLN A 424 6.01 21.03 28.00
CA GLN A 424 6.25 22.48 28.10
C GLN A 424 7.61 22.89 27.52
N GLN A 425 8.66 22.08 27.73
CA GLN A 425 9.96 22.31 27.09
C GLN A 425 9.92 22.05 25.57
N LEU A 426 9.15 21.07 25.13
CA LEU A 426 8.96 20.75 23.72
C LEU A 426 8.23 21.89 22.98
N THR A 427 7.20 22.47 23.59
CA THR A 427 6.49 23.63 23.04
C THR A 427 7.39 24.86 22.99
N LEU A 428 8.20 25.10 24.02
CA LEU A 428 9.17 26.20 24.01
C LEU A 428 10.25 26.02 22.92
N MET A 429 10.72 24.78 22.68
CA MET A 429 11.62 24.50 21.55
C MET A 429 10.93 24.69 20.20
N GLN A 430 9.68 24.25 20.03
CA GLN A 430 8.92 24.45 18.80
C GLN A 430 8.66 25.94 18.53
N GLU A 431 8.44 26.75 19.57
CA GLU A 431 8.35 28.21 19.42
C GLU A 431 9.68 28.83 19.00
N GLN A 432 10.81 28.36 19.55
CA GLN A 432 12.15 28.80 19.13
C GLN A 432 12.49 28.35 17.71
N GLU A 433 12.08 27.15 17.32
CA GLU A 433 12.22 26.61 15.97
C GLU A 433 11.36 27.40 14.97
N ASN A 434 10.12 27.73 15.31
CA ASN A 434 9.26 28.60 14.50
C ASN A 434 9.82 30.02 14.38
N LEU A 435 10.46 30.55 15.43
CA LEU A 435 11.18 31.84 15.40
C LEU A 435 12.41 31.80 14.49
N LEU A 436 13.13 30.67 14.48
CA LEU A 436 14.24 30.42 13.56
C LEU A 436 13.76 30.30 12.12
N ILE A 437 12.69 29.54 11.86
CA ILE A 437 12.05 29.41 10.53
C ILE A 437 11.55 30.77 10.04
N ASN A 438 10.95 31.59 10.91
CA ASN A 438 10.52 32.95 10.57
C ASN A 438 11.68 33.89 10.27
N LYS A 439 12.81 33.75 11.00
CA LYS A 439 14.04 34.48 10.68
C LYS A 439 14.63 34.02 9.36
N GLU A 440 14.66 32.70 9.12
CA GLU A 440 15.22 32.06 7.93
C GLU A 440 14.43 32.44 6.67
N THR A 441 13.09 32.44 6.76
CA THR A 441 12.20 32.95 5.71
C THR A 441 12.35 34.47 5.51
N SER A 442 12.58 35.25 6.57
CA SER A 442 12.92 36.68 6.42
C SER A 442 14.26 36.91 5.71
N THR A 443 15.29 36.13 6.03
CA THR A 443 16.58 36.18 5.31
C THR A 443 16.44 35.70 3.88
N ARG A 444 15.66 34.65 3.62
CA ARG A 444 15.40 34.15 2.27
C ARG A 444 14.62 35.15 1.42
N ASN A 445 13.66 35.87 2.02
CA ASN A 445 12.96 36.97 1.37
C ASN A 445 13.90 38.15 1.09
N ARG A 446 14.84 38.46 1.99
CA ARG A 446 15.88 39.48 1.77
C ARG A 446 16.86 39.07 0.67
N GLU A 447 17.27 37.81 0.62
CA GLU A 447 18.10 37.26 -0.46
C GLU A 447 17.36 37.28 -1.80
N GLN A 448 16.07 36.94 -1.83
CA GLN A 448 15.25 37.09 -3.04
C GLN A 448 15.12 38.55 -3.47
N GLN A 449 14.97 39.50 -2.54
CA GLN A 449 14.98 40.93 -2.86
C GLN A 449 16.35 41.38 -3.39
N PHE A 450 17.45 40.86 -2.83
CA PHE A 450 18.80 41.17 -3.30
C PHE A 450 19.06 40.57 -4.69
N MET A 451 18.59 39.35 -4.95
CA MET A 451 18.62 38.72 -6.27
C MET A 451 17.79 39.50 -7.28
N GLN A 452 16.57 39.93 -6.94
CA GLN A 452 15.75 40.78 -7.80
C GLN A 452 16.39 42.14 -8.07
N GLN A 453 17.09 42.74 -7.09
CA GLN A 453 17.84 43.96 -7.32
C GLN A 453 19.10 43.73 -8.16
N SER A 454 19.78 42.60 -7.96
CA SER A 454 20.92 42.19 -8.79
C SER A 454 20.49 41.95 -10.23
N GLU A 455 19.36 41.29 -10.46
CA GLU A 455 18.77 41.08 -11.78
C GLU A 455 18.35 42.42 -12.42
N LYS A 456 17.79 43.36 -11.65
CA LYS A 456 17.51 44.72 -12.14
C LYS A 456 18.78 45.47 -12.50
N HIS A 457 19.85 45.32 -11.71
CA HIS A 457 21.15 45.93 -12.04
C HIS A 457 21.78 45.28 -13.27
N GLN A 458 21.73 43.96 -13.40
CA GLN A 458 22.18 43.25 -14.60
C GLN A 458 21.37 43.63 -15.83
N ALA A 459 20.05 43.83 -15.70
CA ALA A 459 19.19 44.31 -16.77
C ALA A 459 19.48 45.77 -17.13
N HIS A 460 19.81 46.63 -16.16
CA HIS A 460 20.28 47.99 -16.43
C HIS A 460 21.66 48.03 -17.07
N GLU A 461 22.56 47.14 -16.67
CA GLU A 461 23.89 46.99 -17.25
C GLU A 461 23.80 46.49 -18.70
N GLN A 462 22.93 45.50 -18.97
CA GLN A 462 22.62 45.07 -20.33
C GLN A 462 21.93 46.18 -21.16
N MET A 463 21.04 46.97 -20.56
CA MET A 463 20.42 48.11 -21.25
C MET A 463 21.45 49.22 -21.55
N LEU A 464 22.42 49.44 -20.67
CA LEU A 464 23.53 50.38 -20.87
C LEU A 464 24.47 49.87 -21.98
N LEU A 465 24.84 48.59 -21.97
CA LEU A 465 25.61 47.94 -23.03
C LEU A 465 24.89 48.00 -24.39
N GLU A 466 23.58 47.75 -24.42
CA GLU A 466 22.80 47.86 -25.66
C GLU A 466 22.69 49.31 -26.13
N ARG A 467 22.62 50.27 -25.20
CA ARG A 467 22.60 51.71 -25.51
C ARG A 467 23.97 52.20 -25.99
N GLU A 468 25.05 51.69 -25.42
CA GLU A 468 26.43 51.96 -25.82
C GLU A 468 26.70 51.36 -27.21
N LYS A 469 26.21 50.14 -27.45
CA LYS A 469 26.18 49.54 -28.79
C LYS A 469 25.37 50.37 -29.78
N GLN A 470 24.19 50.86 -29.41
CA GLN A 470 23.41 51.78 -30.25
C GLN A 470 24.12 53.10 -30.52
N PHE A 471 24.89 53.63 -29.57
CA PHE A 471 25.72 54.81 -29.79
C PHE A 471 26.87 54.52 -30.77
N THR A 472 27.56 53.39 -30.62
CA THR A 472 28.62 52.99 -31.59
C THR A 472 28.06 52.69 -32.99
N GLU A 473 26.83 52.15 -33.06
CA GLU A 473 26.12 51.96 -34.32
C GLU A 473 25.66 53.29 -34.93
N GLN A 474 25.20 54.25 -34.12
CA GLN A 474 24.88 55.61 -34.57
C GLN A 474 26.13 56.38 -35.01
N GLU A 475 27.25 56.22 -34.33
CA GLU A 475 28.52 56.84 -34.66
C GLU A 475 29.11 56.26 -35.95
N SER A 476 29.07 54.93 -36.12
CA SER A 476 29.42 54.28 -37.40
C SER A 476 28.45 54.60 -38.53
N ALA A 477 27.17 54.83 -38.24
CA ALA A 477 26.18 55.32 -39.21
C ALA A 477 26.42 56.79 -39.60
N LEU A 478 26.87 57.63 -38.67
CA LEU A 478 27.28 59.01 -38.95
C LEU A 478 28.56 59.06 -39.78
N ILE A 479 29.55 58.23 -39.47
CA ILE A 479 30.77 58.08 -40.27
C ILE A 479 30.43 57.60 -41.69
N LYS A 480 29.56 56.59 -41.83
CA LYS A 480 29.07 56.16 -43.16
C LYS A 480 28.25 57.23 -43.86
N ARG A 481 27.54 58.08 -43.14
CA ARG A 481 26.78 59.21 -43.71
C ARG A 481 27.70 60.34 -44.17
N GLU A 482 28.79 60.59 -43.45
CA GLU A 482 29.84 61.53 -43.87
C GLU A 482 30.61 61.00 -45.08
N GLU A 483 30.95 59.70 -45.11
CA GLU A 483 31.52 59.05 -46.30
C GLU A 483 30.56 59.10 -47.50
N LEU A 484 29.27 58.85 -47.28
CA LEU A 484 28.24 58.97 -48.32
C LEU A 484 28.04 60.42 -48.77
N LEU A 485 28.17 61.42 -47.89
CA LEU A 485 28.12 62.82 -48.26
C LEU A 485 29.35 63.24 -49.07
N ALA A 486 30.54 62.77 -48.69
CA ALA A 486 31.77 63.00 -49.45
C ALA A 486 31.72 62.31 -50.84
N GLN A 487 31.19 61.08 -50.92
CA GLN A 487 30.93 60.41 -52.19
C GLN A 487 29.83 61.10 -52.99
N ARG A 488 28.81 61.66 -52.34
CA ARG A 488 27.75 62.45 -52.98
C ARG A 488 28.29 63.75 -53.56
N ASP A 489 29.24 64.40 -52.89
CA ASP A 489 29.85 65.64 -53.35
C ASP A 489 30.82 65.38 -54.52
N GLN A 490 31.62 64.29 -54.46
CA GLN A 490 32.37 63.81 -55.64
C GLN A 490 31.44 63.39 -56.80
N ALA A 491 30.30 62.77 -56.49
CA ALA A 491 29.31 62.42 -57.50
C ALA A 491 28.61 63.67 -58.05
N PHE A 492 28.41 64.74 -57.27
CA PHE A 492 27.86 66.00 -57.76
C PHE A 492 28.84 66.69 -58.71
N GLU A 493 30.13 66.75 -58.39
CA GLU A 493 31.16 67.29 -59.29
C GLU A 493 31.23 66.48 -60.60
N ALA A 494 31.19 65.15 -60.51
CA ALA A 494 31.15 64.28 -61.70
C ALA A 494 29.84 64.43 -62.50
N ARG A 495 28.72 64.67 -61.81
CA ARG A 495 27.40 64.85 -62.42
C ARG A 495 27.23 66.23 -63.04
N GLU A 496 27.86 67.27 -62.49
CA GLU A 496 27.92 68.62 -63.05
C GLU A 496 28.76 68.64 -64.33
N ALA A 497 29.91 67.95 -64.33
CA ALA A 497 30.69 67.70 -65.55
C ALA A 497 29.91 66.88 -66.60
N GLN A 498 29.11 65.89 -66.17
CA GLN A 498 28.21 65.17 -67.06
C GLN A 498 27.04 66.04 -67.55
N TYR A 499 26.46 66.91 -66.75
CA TYR A 499 25.38 67.81 -67.18
C TYR A 499 25.87 68.78 -68.24
N GLY A 500 27.09 69.31 -68.12
CA GLY A 500 27.70 70.11 -69.20
C GLY A 500 27.85 69.32 -70.52
N GLN A 501 28.22 68.03 -70.46
CA GLN A 501 28.27 67.18 -71.67
C GLN A 501 26.88 66.76 -72.17
N ARG A 502 25.90 66.60 -71.28
CA ARG A 502 24.53 66.21 -71.61
C ARG A 502 23.72 67.35 -72.17
N GLU A 503 23.96 68.59 -71.76
CA GLU A 503 23.36 69.79 -72.32
C GLU A 503 23.79 69.96 -73.78
N HIS A 504 25.08 69.74 -74.07
CA HIS A 504 25.59 69.74 -75.44
C HIS A 504 24.94 68.64 -76.31
N LYS A 505 24.81 67.42 -75.78
CA LYS A 505 24.11 66.31 -76.47
C LYS A 505 22.58 66.46 -76.54
N MET A 506 21.95 67.14 -75.58
CA MET A 506 20.51 67.43 -75.58
C MET A 506 20.14 68.45 -76.66
N THR A 507 21.07 69.35 -76.98
CA THR A 507 20.87 70.31 -78.08
C THR A 507 20.93 69.59 -79.43
N GLU A 508 21.89 68.67 -79.61
CA GLU A 508 21.97 67.80 -80.80
C GLU A 508 20.78 66.80 -80.89
N MET A 509 20.33 66.25 -79.76
CA MET A 509 19.19 65.32 -79.72
C MET A 509 17.85 66.04 -79.92
N ALA A 510 17.71 67.32 -79.53
CA ALA A 510 16.50 68.10 -79.78
C ALA A 510 16.29 68.37 -81.27
N GLU A 511 17.37 68.60 -82.02
CA GLU A 511 17.32 68.72 -83.49
C GLU A 511 16.96 67.38 -84.15
N PHE A 512 17.52 66.27 -83.66
CA PHE A 512 17.19 64.91 -84.15
C PHE A 512 15.76 64.45 -83.80
N LEU A 513 15.24 64.82 -82.62
CA LEU A 513 13.89 64.45 -82.18
C LEU A 513 12.80 65.30 -82.85
N ALA A 514 13.07 66.55 -83.21
CA ALA A 514 12.16 67.34 -84.05
C ALA A 514 11.95 66.68 -85.43
N GLU A 515 13.01 66.08 -86.00
CA GLU A 515 12.95 65.35 -87.26
C GLU A 515 12.21 64.00 -87.12
N LYS A 516 12.35 63.33 -85.97
CA LYS A 516 11.72 62.03 -85.68
C LYS A 516 10.24 62.13 -85.27
N ILE A 517 9.82 63.24 -84.65
CA ILE A 517 8.41 63.50 -84.29
C ILE A 517 7.53 63.63 -85.54
N ASN A 518 8.03 64.25 -86.62
CA ASN A 518 7.31 64.29 -87.90
C ASN A 518 7.14 62.90 -88.54
N LEU A 519 8.10 61.99 -88.32
CA LEU A 519 8.03 60.61 -88.84
C LEU A 519 7.12 59.71 -87.99
N LEU A 520 6.99 59.98 -86.68
CA LEU A 520 6.12 59.22 -85.77
C LEU A 520 4.65 59.65 -85.82
N GLN A 521 4.36 60.90 -86.19
CA GLN A 521 2.98 61.33 -86.45
C GLN A 521 2.36 60.57 -87.63
N GLN A 522 3.17 60.23 -88.65
CA GLN A 522 2.73 59.45 -89.81
C GLN A 522 2.50 57.96 -89.49
N LYS A 523 3.23 57.38 -88.54
CA LYS A 523 3.05 55.97 -88.11
C LYS A 523 1.94 55.76 -87.09
N LEU A 524 1.57 56.79 -86.34
CA LEU A 524 0.48 56.71 -85.36
C LEU A 524 -0.89 56.55 -86.03
N ASP A 525 -1.09 57.16 -87.20
CA ASP A 525 -2.33 57.02 -87.98
C ASP A 525 -2.47 55.61 -88.61
N GLU A 526 -1.35 54.95 -88.93
CA GLU A 526 -1.32 53.57 -89.45
C GLU A 526 -1.60 52.52 -88.34
N GLU A 527 -1.14 52.75 -87.11
CA GLU A 527 -1.35 51.85 -85.96
C GLU A 527 -2.80 51.90 -85.44
N GLN A 528 -3.49 53.05 -85.55
CA GLN A 528 -4.89 53.17 -85.13
C GLN A 528 -5.87 52.35 -86.00
N GLN A 529 -5.60 52.20 -87.30
CA GLN A 529 -6.38 51.29 -88.16
C GLN A 529 -6.09 49.81 -87.84
N HIS A 530 -4.88 49.50 -87.37
CA HIS A 530 -4.48 48.13 -87.04
C HIS A 530 -5.07 47.64 -85.70
N GLN A 531 -5.43 48.53 -84.78
CA GLN A 531 -6.09 48.18 -83.51
C GLN A 531 -7.58 47.86 -83.66
N GLN A 532 -8.29 48.47 -84.62
CA GLN A 532 -9.71 48.17 -84.86
C GLN A 532 -9.93 46.71 -85.33
N LEU A 533 -9.01 46.15 -86.11
CA LEU A 533 -9.03 44.75 -86.55
C LEU A 533 -8.68 43.73 -85.44
N ARG A 534 -7.97 44.15 -84.38
CA ARG A 534 -7.64 43.29 -83.22
C ARG A 534 -8.80 43.13 -82.24
N ILE A 535 -9.70 44.09 -82.17
CA ILE A 535 -10.86 44.06 -81.25
C ILE A 535 -11.95 43.09 -81.75
N GLU A 536 -12.12 42.94 -83.07
CA GLU A 536 -13.06 41.97 -83.66
C GLU A 536 -12.58 40.51 -83.54
N THR A 537 -11.26 40.27 -83.52
CA THR A 537 -10.71 38.92 -83.35
C THR A 537 -10.74 38.42 -81.91
N PHE A 538 -10.74 39.31 -80.92
CA PHE A 538 -10.82 38.95 -79.50
C PHE A 538 -12.25 38.56 -79.07
N HIS A 539 -13.29 39.13 -79.68
CA HIS A 539 -14.69 38.77 -79.37
C HIS A 539 -15.04 37.34 -79.78
N ASN A 540 -14.47 36.82 -80.88
CA ASN A 540 -14.69 35.44 -81.33
C ASN A 540 -13.94 34.38 -80.49
N GLN A 541 -12.95 34.78 -79.68
CA GLN A 541 -12.22 33.87 -78.79
C GLN A 541 -12.89 33.74 -77.41
N LEU A 542 -13.70 34.71 -77.01
CA LEU A 542 -14.45 34.69 -75.75
C LEU A 542 -15.64 33.71 -75.79
N ASP A 543 -16.26 33.51 -76.96
CA ASP A 543 -17.40 32.59 -77.12
C ASP A 543 -17.00 31.10 -77.08
N ASN A 544 -15.74 30.75 -77.38
CA ASN A 544 -15.25 29.37 -77.34
C ASN A 544 -14.82 28.89 -75.93
N HIS A 545 -14.65 29.79 -74.97
CA HIS A 545 -14.38 29.44 -73.58
C HIS A 545 -15.64 29.25 -72.72
N LYS A 546 -16.81 29.64 -73.25
CA LYS A 546 -18.11 29.40 -72.60
C LYS A 546 -18.56 27.94 -72.71
N THR A 547 -18.23 27.27 -73.81
CA THR A 547 -18.55 25.85 -74.08
C THR A 547 -17.72 24.86 -73.26
N THR A 548 -16.57 25.26 -72.73
CA THR A 548 -15.71 24.38 -71.90
C THR A 548 -16.08 24.38 -70.41
N PHE A 549 -16.93 25.30 -69.97
CA PHE A 549 -17.41 25.37 -68.58
C PHE A 549 -18.72 24.58 -68.35
N GLU A 550 -19.47 24.26 -69.42
CA GLU A 550 -20.72 23.50 -69.33
C GLU A 550 -20.52 21.97 -69.33
N GLU A 551 -19.40 21.45 -69.85
CA GLU A 551 -19.14 20.00 -69.88
C GLU A 551 -18.50 19.43 -68.60
N THR A 552 -17.79 20.26 -67.82
CA THR A 552 -17.13 19.82 -66.57
C THR A 552 -18.09 19.64 -65.39
N LEU A 553 -19.29 20.24 -65.44
CA LEU A 553 -20.36 20.04 -64.46
C LEU A 553 -21.19 18.76 -64.71
N SER A 554 -21.10 18.16 -65.91
CA SER A 554 -21.80 16.92 -66.29
C SER A 554 -21.09 15.65 -65.79
N ALA A 555 -19.75 15.68 -65.68
CA ALA A 555 -18.96 14.50 -65.31
C ALA A 555 -18.99 14.18 -63.79
N GLN A 556 -19.23 15.16 -62.93
CA GLN A 556 -19.13 14.97 -61.48
C GLN A 556 -20.45 14.52 -60.81
N ASN A 557 -21.58 14.69 -61.50
CA ASN A 557 -22.91 14.32 -60.98
C ASN A 557 -23.32 12.87 -61.31
N ALA A 558 -22.64 12.19 -62.24
CA ALA A 558 -22.94 10.81 -62.62
C ALA A 558 -22.30 9.76 -61.69
N GLN A 559 -21.26 10.11 -60.93
CA GLN A 559 -20.49 9.15 -60.13
C GLN A 559 -21.03 8.96 -58.70
N LEU A 560 -21.81 9.91 -58.18
CA LEU A 560 -22.36 9.87 -56.82
C LEU A 560 -23.75 9.19 -56.71
N GLN A 561 -24.46 8.99 -57.81
CA GLN A 561 -25.78 8.31 -57.81
C GLN A 561 -25.73 6.80 -58.09
N ALA A 562 -24.62 6.26 -58.61
CA ALA A 562 -24.51 4.84 -58.95
C ALA A 562 -24.09 3.92 -57.77
N GLN A 563 -23.45 4.48 -56.73
CA GLN A 563 -22.92 3.69 -55.61
C GLN A 563 -23.86 3.57 -54.39
N HIS A 564 -24.95 4.35 -54.34
CA HIS A 564 -25.88 4.33 -53.19
C HIS A 564 -27.08 3.38 -53.38
N ASN A 565 -27.47 3.08 -54.63
CA ASN A 565 -28.67 2.28 -54.91
C ASN A 565 -28.44 0.77 -55.04
N THR A 566 -27.20 0.29 -55.06
CA THR A 566 -26.88 -1.15 -55.18
C THR A 566 -26.72 -1.85 -53.83
N THR A 567 -26.51 -1.10 -52.74
CA THR A 567 -26.26 -1.68 -51.41
C THR A 567 -27.54 -1.87 -50.57
N LEU A 568 -28.64 -1.21 -50.92
CA LEU A 568 -29.92 -1.30 -50.19
C LEU A 568 -30.86 -2.40 -50.71
N ASP A 569 -30.66 -2.92 -51.91
CA ASP A 569 -31.48 -4.01 -52.49
C ASP A 569 -30.94 -5.42 -52.18
N SER A 570 -29.67 -5.56 -51.77
CA SER A 570 -29.07 -6.83 -51.38
C SER A 570 -29.50 -7.33 -49.99
N ILE A 571 -30.02 -6.44 -49.14
CA ILE A 571 -30.37 -6.76 -47.74
C ILE A 571 -31.88 -7.09 -47.61
N ARG A 572 -32.69 -6.77 -48.62
CA ARG A 572 -34.16 -6.93 -48.57
C ARG A 572 -34.68 -8.29 -49.05
N ASN A 573 -33.89 -9.08 -49.77
CA ASN A 573 -34.35 -10.33 -50.39
C ASN A 573 -33.94 -11.63 -49.67
N THR A 574 -33.06 -11.56 -48.67
CA THR A 574 -32.57 -12.74 -47.93
C THR A 574 -33.30 -12.99 -46.60
N LEU A 575 -34.30 -12.15 -46.26
CA LEU A 575 -35.02 -12.19 -45.00
C LEU A 575 -36.49 -12.67 -45.10
N ASN A 576 -36.92 -13.21 -46.24
CA ASN A 576 -38.34 -13.54 -46.47
C ASN A 576 -38.68 -14.97 -46.96
N ASN A 577 -37.78 -15.96 -46.93
CA ASN A 577 -38.11 -17.33 -47.39
C ASN A 577 -37.66 -18.46 -46.45
N THR A 578 -37.97 -18.33 -45.16
CA THR A 578 -38.08 -19.42 -44.19
C THR A 578 -39.48 -20.04 -44.20
N GLY A 579 -39.74 -20.94 -45.15
CA GLY A 579 -40.98 -21.74 -45.11
C GLY A 579 -41.12 -22.69 -46.30
N ALA A 580 -41.01 -24.00 -46.01
CA ALA A 580 -41.55 -25.11 -46.79
C ALA A 580 -40.72 -25.74 -47.93
N SER A 581 -39.48 -26.24 -47.71
CA SER A 581 -38.97 -27.29 -48.63
C SER A 581 -37.85 -28.27 -48.22
N TRP A 582 -37.39 -28.39 -46.97
CA TRP A 582 -36.39 -29.46 -46.65
C TRP A 582 -36.65 -30.28 -45.38
N GLN A 583 -37.93 -30.40 -44.99
CA GLN A 583 -38.51 -31.53 -44.23
C GLN A 583 -38.47 -32.87 -45.02
N GLN A 584 -37.54 -32.98 -45.98
CA GLN A 584 -37.35 -34.14 -46.86
C GLN A 584 -35.87 -34.58 -46.93
N ARG A 585 -35.03 -34.07 -46.03
CA ARG A 585 -33.65 -34.55 -45.81
C ARG A 585 -33.44 -35.17 -44.43
N LEU A 586 -34.53 -35.41 -43.70
CA LEU A 586 -34.54 -36.12 -42.42
C LEU A 586 -34.57 -37.66 -42.58
N ASP A 587 -34.93 -38.19 -43.76
CA ASP A 587 -35.15 -39.63 -43.95
C ASP A 587 -34.13 -40.32 -44.90
N SER A 588 -32.91 -39.79 -45.06
CA SER A 588 -31.93 -40.36 -46.02
C SER A 588 -30.46 -40.33 -45.59
N SER A 589 -30.19 -40.29 -44.28
CA SER A 589 -28.85 -40.61 -43.74
C SER A 589 -28.93 -41.63 -42.60
N GLN A 590 -29.93 -42.51 -42.71
CA GLN A 590 -30.18 -43.68 -41.87
C GLN A 590 -29.49 -44.94 -42.44
N ALA A 591 -28.36 -44.78 -43.13
CA ALA A 591 -27.70 -45.88 -43.88
C ALA A 591 -26.17 -45.96 -43.70
N HIS A 592 -25.58 -45.35 -42.67
CA HIS A 592 -24.13 -45.51 -42.39
C HIS A 592 -23.77 -45.66 -40.90
N ILE A 593 -24.75 -45.99 -40.04
CA ILE A 593 -24.53 -46.33 -38.62
C ILE A 593 -24.54 -47.87 -38.39
N LEU A 594 -24.60 -48.68 -39.46
CA LEU A 594 -24.70 -50.14 -39.37
C LEU A 594 -23.51 -50.93 -39.98
N GLU A 595 -22.36 -50.28 -40.21
CA GLU A 595 -21.18 -50.94 -40.82
C GLU A 595 -19.85 -50.53 -40.15
N ALA A 596 -19.91 -50.20 -38.85
CA ALA A 596 -18.74 -50.05 -37.98
C ALA A 596 -18.89 -50.93 -36.72
N GLN A 597 -19.64 -52.03 -36.86
CA GLN A 597 -19.98 -52.99 -35.82
C GLN A 597 -19.59 -54.41 -36.23
N GLN A 598 -18.42 -54.58 -36.88
CA GLN A 598 -17.97 -55.90 -37.36
C GLN A 598 -16.46 -56.17 -37.22
N GLN A 599 -15.76 -55.48 -36.31
CA GLN A 599 -14.35 -55.81 -36.04
C GLN A 599 -13.88 -55.63 -34.59
N GLN A 600 -14.77 -55.29 -33.65
CA GLN A 600 -14.39 -55.07 -32.24
C GLN A 600 -15.06 -56.02 -31.23
N SER A 601 -16.02 -56.85 -31.66
CA SER A 601 -16.74 -57.82 -30.81
C SER A 601 -16.20 -59.25 -30.86
N GLU A 602 -15.28 -59.59 -31.78
CA GLU A 602 -14.74 -60.97 -31.92
C GLU A 602 -13.43 -61.25 -31.17
N ASN A 603 -12.74 -60.21 -30.64
CA ASN A 603 -11.46 -60.39 -29.92
C ASN A 603 -11.57 -60.30 -28.38
N HIS A 604 -12.74 -59.96 -27.82
CA HIS A 604 -12.90 -59.85 -26.36
C HIS A 604 -13.58 -61.07 -25.70
N LEU A 605 -14.24 -61.92 -26.49
CA LEU A 605 -14.95 -63.11 -25.98
C LEU A 605 -14.09 -64.40 -25.92
N LYS A 606 -12.89 -64.40 -26.53
CA LYS A 606 -11.95 -65.56 -26.49
C LYS A 606 -10.91 -65.49 -25.35
N GLN A 607 -10.86 -64.39 -24.59
CA GLN A 607 -9.86 -64.17 -23.54
C GLN A 607 -10.41 -64.35 -22.11
N LEU A 608 -11.75 -64.35 -21.95
CA LEU A 608 -12.43 -64.56 -20.66
C LEU A 608 -12.67 -66.04 -20.32
N GLN A 609 -12.56 -66.95 -21.28
CA GLN A 609 -12.86 -68.37 -21.09
C GLN A 609 -11.65 -69.21 -20.63
N VAL A 610 -10.42 -68.67 -20.71
CA VAL A 610 -9.18 -69.36 -20.28
C VAL A 610 -8.79 -69.01 -18.82
N ASN A 611 -9.29 -67.91 -18.26
CA ASN A 611 -8.94 -67.46 -16.91
C ASN A 611 -9.87 -67.97 -15.80
N VAL A 612 -11.04 -68.53 -16.14
CA VAL A 612 -11.98 -69.05 -15.14
C VAL A 612 -11.62 -70.47 -14.68
N GLU A 613 -11.04 -71.30 -15.56
CA GLU A 613 -10.68 -72.69 -15.24
C GLU A 613 -9.40 -72.83 -14.39
N LYS A 614 -8.51 -71.82 -14.41
CA LYS A 614 -7.30 -71.80 -13.57
C LYS A 614 -7.58 -71.39 -12.12
N MET A 615 -8.62 -70.59 -11.89
CA MET A 615 -9.02 -70.10 -10.56
C MET A 615 -9.72 -71.19 -9.72
N GLN A 616 -10.41 -72.13 -10.37
CA GLN A 616 -11.13 -73.20 -9.67
C GLN A 616 -10.21 -74.29 -9.07
N ALA A 617 -9.00 -74.48 -9.59
CA ALA A 617 -8.05 -75.47 -9.08
C ALA A 617 -7.23 -74.97 -7.87
N GLU A 618 -6.92 -73.66 -7.78
CA GLU A 618 -6.16 -73.08 -6.66
C GLU A 618 -7.03 -72.89 -5.39
N THR A 619 -8.35 -72.77 -5.55
CA THR A 619 -9.30 -72.53 -4.44
C THR A 619 -9.53 -73.78 -3.56
N GLN A 620 -9.37 -74.99 -4.10
CA GLN A 620 -9.59 -76.25 -3.35
C GLN A 620 -8.39 -76.69 -2.50
N GLN A 621 -7.17 -76.22 -2.79
CA GLN A 621 -5.99 -76.56 -2.01
C GLN A 621 -5.80 -75.62 -0.80
N GLN A 622 -6.20 -74.34 -0.90
CA GLN A 622 -6.11 -73.38 0.21
C GLN A 622 -7.17 -73.60 1.31
N HIS A 623 -8.32 -74.20 0.97
CA HIS A 623 -9.41 -74.42 1.94
C HIS A 623 -9.06 -75.48 3.02
N GLY A 624 -8.19 -76.45 2.70
CA GLY A 624 -7.79 -77.52 3.62
C GLY A 624 -6.78 -77.11 4.69
N ASP A 625 -5.91 -76.14 4.39
CA ASP A 625 -4.89 -75.65 5.33
C ASP A 625 -5.45 -74.59 6.28
N LEU A 626 -6.41 -73.78 5.81
CA LEU A 626 -7.16 -72.81 6.63
C LEU A 626 -8.02 -73.50 7.71
N GLN A 627 -8.68 -74.62 7.41
CA GLN A 627 -9.49 -75.35 8.40
C GLN A 627 -8.67 -75.89 9.59
N ARG A 628 -7.38 -76.20 9.41
CA ARG A 628 -6.51 -76.66 10.51
C ARG A 628 -6.04 -75.51 11.40
N GLN A 629 -5.85 -74.32 10.83
CA GLN A 629 -5.48 -73.11 11.59
C GLN A 629 -6.68 -72.53 12.35
N VAL A 630 -7.88 -72.52 11.75
CA VAL A 630 -9.12 -72.05 12.39
C VAL A 630 -9.44 -72.84 13.68
N LYS A 631 -9.17 -74.15 13.71
CA LYS A 631 -9.44 -74.98 14.90
C LYS A 631 -8.52 -74.69 16.09
N LEU A 632 -7.33 -74.12 15.85
CA LEU A 632 -6.40 -73.68 16.90
C LEU A 632 -6.76 -72.26 17.37
N ILE A 633 -7.17 -71.39 16.45
CA ILE A 633 -7.60 -70.01 16.71
C ILE A 633 -8.91 -69.99 17.53
N VAL A 634 -9.89 -70.85 17.21
CA VAL A 634 -11.16 -70.92 17.97
C VAL A 634 -10.93 -71.22 19.46
N LYS A 635 -9.98 -72.11 19.80
CA LYS A 635 -9.63 -72.40 21.21
C LYS A 635 -8.91 -71.25 21.92
N MET A 636 -8.16 -70.42 21.19
CA MET A 636 -7.52 -69.22 21.75
C MET A 636 -8.50 -68.05 21.87
N VAL A 637 -9.44 -67.93 20.93
CA VAL A 637 -10.50 -66.92 20.92
C VAL A 637 -11.51 -67.19 22.03
N GLU A 638 -11.87 -68.44 22.34
CA GLU A 638 -12.75 -68.78 23.48
C GLU A 638 -12.11 -68.48 24.85
N ALA A 639 -10.78 -68.63 24.99
CA ALA A 639 -10.06 -68.23 26.20
C ALA A 639 -9.96 -66.70 26.34
N SER A 640 -9.70 -66.01 25.22
CA SER A 640 -9.58 -64.54 25.16
C SER A 640 -10.92 -63.81 25.31
N THR A 641 -12.01 -64.34 24.76
CA THR A 641 -13.35 -63.72 24.85
C THR A 641 -13.93 -63.79 26.27
N ASN A 642 -13.61 -64.83 27.05
CA ASN A 642 -14.00 -64.90 28.46
C ASN A 642 -13.21 -63.91 29.35
N GLU A 643 -11.93 -63.67 29.04
CA GLU A 643 -11.09 -62.71 29.77
C GLU A 643 -11.41 -61.25 29.37
N HIS A 644 -11.67 -61.00 28.08
CA HIS A 644 -12.11 -59.69 27.58
C HIS A 644 -13.54 -59.33 28.00
N GLY A 645 -14.45 -60.30 28.12
CA GLY A 645 -15.81 -60.05 28.63
C GLY A 645 -15.83 -59.56 30.09
N SER A 646 -14.92 -60.09 30.92
CA SER A 646 -14.68 -59.62 32.29
C SER A 646 -14.12 -58.20 32.31
N LEU A 647 -13.10 -57.94 31.49
CA LEU A 647 -12.43 -56.64 31.40
C LEU A 647 -13.33 -55.54 30.80
N LEU A 648 -14.21 -55.89 29.85
CA LEU A 648 -15.19 -54.97 29.26
C LEU A 648 -16.25 -54.54 30.28
N LYS A 649 -16.68 -55.45 31.16
CA LYS A 649 -17.61 -55.12 32.25
C LYS A 649 -17.00 -54.14 33.24
N GLU A 650 -15.73 -54.32 33.60
CA GLU A 650 -14.99 -53.40 34.47
C GLU A 650 -14.73 -52.04 33.78
N LYS A 651 -14.37 -52.04 32.48
CA LYS A 651 -14.19 -50.81 31.70
C LYS A 651 -15.50 -50.05 31.47
N LEU A 652 -16.63 -50.73 31.25
CA LEU A 652 -17.94 -50.08 31.11
C LEU A 652 -18.37 -49.40 32.42
N SER A 653 -18.13 -50.04 33.57
CA SER A 653 -18.37 -49.42 34.88
C SER A 653 -17.49 -48.18 35.13
N LEU A 654 -16.24 -48.18 34.63
CA LEU A 654 -15.34 -47.03 34.76
C LEU A 654 -15.67 -45.91 33.77
N ILE A 655 -16.12 -46.27 32.56
CA ILE A 655 -16.58 -45.34 31.52
C ILE A 655 -17.87 -44.64 31.96
N ASP A 656 -18.84 -45.35 32.55
CA ASP A 656 -20.07 -44.73 33.09
C ASP A 656 -19.75 -43.69 34.20
N GLY A 657 -18.77 -43.97 35.06
CA GLY A 657 -18.28 -43.01 36.06
C GLY A 657 -17.60 -41.78 35.44
N GLN A 658 -16.83 -41.96 34.37
CA GLN A 658 -16.15 -40.87 33.64
C GLN A 658 -17.11 -40.07 32.74
N LEU A 659 -18.16 -40.71 32.20
CA LEU A 659 -19.18 -40.04 31.39
C LEU A 659 -20.02 -39.08 32.24
N ASN A 660 -20.34 -39.45 33.48
CA ASN A 660 -21.04 -38.56 34.42
C ASN A 660 -20.20 -37.35 34.84
N GLN A 661 -18.89 -37.51 35.06
CA GLN A 661 -18.00 -36.37 35.33
C GLN A 661 -17.83 -35.47 34.11
N SER A 662 -17.73 -36.04 32.90
CA SER A 662 -17.63 -35.29 31.65
C SER A 662 -18.91 -34.51 31.32
N ALA A 663 -20.08 -35.11 31.57
CA ALA A 663 -21.38 -34.45 31.43
C ALA A 663 -21.52 -33.24 32.37
N GLN A 664 -21.04 -33.36 33.62
CA GLN A 664 -21.05 -32.26 34.58
C GLN A 664 -20.14 -31.10 34.14
N THR A 665 -18.91 -31.39 33.70
CA THR A 665 -17.98 -30.36 33.19
C THR A 665 -18.47 -29.69 31.91
N LYS A 666 -19.21 -30.43 31.06
CA LYS A 666 -19.82 -29.87 29.85
C LYS A 666 -20.98 -28.94 30.18
N GLU A 667 -21.81 -29.28 31.17
CA GLU A 667 -22.90 -28.41 31.63
C GLU A 667 -22.37 -27.10 32.23
N ASP A 668 -21.28 -27.14 33.01
CA ASP A 668 -20.67 -25.96 33.62
C ASP A 668 -19.99 -25.06 32.58
N ALA A 669 -19.28 -25.65 31.60
CA ALA A 669 -18.73 -24.90 30.47
C ALA A 669 -19.83 -24.28 29.59
N GLN A 670 -20.95 -25.00 29.38
CA GLN A 670 -22.06 -24.51 28.58
C GLN A 670 -22.81 -23.35 29.28
N LYS A 671 -22.90 -23.36 30.62
CA LYS A 671 -23.40 -22.22 31.41
C LYS A 671 -22.49 -20.99 31.29
N GLN A 672 -21.16 -21.17 31.32
CA GLN A 672 -20.21 -20.06 31.13
C GLN A 672 -20.28 -19.48 29.72
N THR A 673 -20.44 -20.32 28.68
CA THR A 673 -20.57 -19.85 27.30
C THR A 673 -21.87 -19.06 27.08
N VAL A 674 -22.98 -19.47 27.68
CA VAL A 674 -24.25 -18.73 27.62
C VAL A 674 -24.14 -17.37 28.30
N GLN A 675 -23.48 -17.29 29.47
CA GLN A 675 -23.24 -16.02 30.16
C GLN A 675 -22.35 -15.07 29.35
N LEU A 676 -21.31 -15.58 28.69
CA LEU A 676 -20.47 -14.78 27.80
C LEU A 676 -21.24 -14.28 26.57
N LEU A 677 -22.11 -15.10 25.98
CA LEU A 677 -22.95 -14.72 24.85
C LEU A 677 -23.98 -13.64 25.23
N GLU A 678 -24.58 -13.72 26.42
CA GLU A 678 -25.46 -12.67 26.94
C GLU A 678 -24.71 -11.35 27.15
N HIS A 679 -23.48 -11.41 27.66
CA HIS A 679 -22.66 -10.23 27.88
C HIS A 679 -22.23 -9.56 26.55
N ILE A 680 -21.84 -10.36 25.56
CA ILE A 680 -21.54 -9.88 24.20
C ILE A 680 -22.79 -9.28 23.55
N GLY A 681 -23.97 -9.90 23.72
CA GLY A 681 -25.24 -9.37 23.25
C GLY A 681 -25.58 -8.00 23.86
N SER A 682 -25.30 -7.83 25.16
CA SER A 682 -25.51 -6.55 25.87
C SER A 682 -24.58 -5.44 25.34
N ILE A 683 -23.29 -5.73 25.15
CA ILE A 683 -22.31 -4.78 24.60
C ILE A 683 -22.66 -4.41 23.16
N SER A 684 -23.09 -5.39 22.35
CA SER A 684 -23.49 -5.15 20.96
C SER A 684 -24.72 -4.24 20.89
N HIS A 685 -25.69 -4.40 21.79
CA HIS A 685 -26.85 -3.52 21.88
C HIS A 685 -26.49 -2.09 22.33
N GLN A 686 -25.54 -1.93 23.25
CA GLN A 686 -25.05 -0.61 23.68
C GLN A 686 -24.35 0.12 22.53
N LEU A 687 -23.45 -0.55 21.81
CA LEU A 687 -22.76 0.02 20.64
C LEU A 687 -23.74 0.40 19.53
N GLN A 688 -24.78 -0.41 19.30
CA GLN A 688 -25.79 -0.13 18.29
C GLN A 688 -26.68 1.07 18.65
N ASN A 689 -26.99 1.25 19.94
CA ASN A 689 -27.72 2.42 20.42
C ASN A 689 -26.87 3.69 20.39
N GLU A 690 -25.59 3.62 20.75
CA GLU A 690 -24.67 4.77 20.66
C GLU A 690 -24.43 5.21 19.22
N THR A 691 -24.24 4.27 18.29
CA THR A 691 -24.11 4.58 16.86
C THR A 691 -25.38 5.12 16.23
N ALA A 692 -26.57 4.63 16.64
CA ALA A 692 -27.85 5.18 16.20
C ALA A 692 -28.07 6.62 16.73
N ASN A 693 -27.78 6.86 18.01
CA ASN A 693 -27.94 8.17 18.63
C ASN A 693 -26.98 9.21 18.06
N THR A 694 -25.71 8.85 17.86
CA THR A 694 -24.71 9.74 17.24
C THR A 694 -25.03 10.03 15.78
N SER A 695 -25.48 9.04 15.01
CA SER A 695 -25.92 9.25 13.62
C SER A 695 -27.18 10.12 13.55
N GLN A 696 -28.11 9.98 14.49
CA GLN A 696 -29.31 10.82 14.56
C GLN A 696 -28.96 12.27 14.91
N GLN A 697 -28.11 12.49 15.90
CA GLN A 697 -27.63 13.83 16.27
C GLN A 697 -26.90 14.51 15.10
N LEU A 698 -26.05 13.77 14.38
CA LEU A 698 -25.34 14.30 13.21
C LEU A 698 -26.31 14.67 12.08
N ASN A 699 -27.31 13.83 11.81
CA ASN A 699 -28.33 14.11 10.79
C ASN A 699 -29.18 15.33 11.17
N GLU A 700 -29.52 15.50 12.45
CA GLU A 700 -30.23 16.69 12.94
C GLU A 700 -29.38 17.96 12.81
N GLN A 701 -28.06 17.89 13.09
CA GLN A 701 -27.13 19.00 12.88
C GLN A 701 -26.99 19.39 11.41
N ILE A 702 -26.76 18.42 10.52
CA ILE A 702 -26.64 18.66 9.08
C ILE A 702 -27.95 19.22 8.50
N SER A 703 -29.10 18.69 8.94
CA SER A 703 -30.40 19.20 8.50
C SER A 703 -30.63 20.65 8.94
N ALA A 704 -30.23 21.00 10.17
CA ALA A 704 -30.33 22.37 10.67
C ALA A 704 -29.41 23.34 9.90
N GLU A 705 -28.17 22.94 9.62
CA GLU A 705 -27.22 23.77 8.85
C GLU A 705 -27.65 23.94 7.39
N LEU A 706 -28.13 22.88 6.73
CA LEU A 706 -28.68 22.98 5.38
C LEU A 706 -29.89 23.90 5.32
N LYS A 707 -30.77 23.86 6.32
CA LYS A 707 -31.92 24.75 6.40
C LYS A 707 -31.50 26.21 6.56
N ALA A 708 -30.52 26.49 7.43
CA ALA A 708 -29.98 27.84 7.61
C ALA A 708 -29.26 28.36 6.36
N MET A 709 -28.53 27.49 5.65
CA MET A 709 -27.87 27.85 4.39
C MET A 709 -28.89 28.18 3.29
N ASN A 710 -29.97 27.40 3.22
CA ASN A 710 -31.03 27.61 2.23
C ASN A 710 -31.84 28.90 2.50
N GLU A 711 -32.07 29.23 3.76
CA GLU A 711 -32.66 30.52 4.16
C GLU A 711 -31.75 31.70 3.80
N ARG A 712 -30.43 31.58 4.02
CA ARG A 712 -29.47 32.63 3.61
C ARG A 712 -29.40 32.78 2.09
N LEU A 713 -29.38 31.67 1.34
CA LEU A 713 -29.37 31.71 -0.13
C LEU A 713 -30.63 32.39 -0.68
N SER A 714 -31.79 32.10 -0.08
CA SER A 714 -33.06 32.76 -0.42
C SER A 714 -33.03 34.26 -0.12
N GLN A 715 -32.44 34.68 1.01
CA GLN A 715 -32.25 36.09 1.33
C GLN A 715 -31.33 36.80 0.34
N THR A 716 -30.22 36.17 -0.07
CA THR A 716 -29.31 36.73 -1.09
C THR A 716 -29.98 36.83 -2.45
N GLN A 717 -30.77 35.83 -2.86
CA GLN A 717 -31.53 35.86 -4.11
C GLN A 717 -32.59 36.98 -4.12
N ASN A 718 -33.27 37.22 -2.99
CA ASN A 718 -34.20 38.33 -2.86
C ASN A 718 -33.49 39.70 -2.95
N LEU A 719 -32.28 39.82 -2.38
CA LEU A 719 -31.46 41.03 -2.52
C LEU A 719 -31.01 41.25 -3.96
N TYR A 720 -30.61 40.20 -4.69
CA TYR A 720 -30.26 40.28 -6.11
C TYR A 720 -31.43 40.71 -6.98
N ALA A 721 -32.63 40.13 -6.76
CA ALA A 721 -33.85 40.51 -7.46
C ALA A 721 -34.24 41.97 -7.19
N GLN A 722 -34.00 42.46 -5.96
CA GLN A 722 -34.24 43.86 -5.60
C GLN A 722 -33.23 44.81 -6.26
N THR A 723 -31.96 44.43 -6.36
CA THR A 723 -30.95 45.22 -7.08
C THR A 723 -31.21 45.26 -8.58
N GLU A 724 -31.59 44.15 -9.22
CA GLU A 724 -31.94 44.14 -10.65
C GLU A 724 -33.15 45.03 -10.94
N LYS A 725 -34.14 45.03 -10.05
CA LYS A 725 -35.32 45.91 -10.16
C LYS A 725 -34.94 47.38 -10.02
N ASN A 726 -34.07 47.70 -9.06
CA ASN A 726 -33.58 49.07 -8.86
C ASN A 726 -32.72 49.53 -10.06
N ASP A 727 -31.90 48.65 -10.64
CA ASP A 727 -31.07 48.94 -11.82
C ASP A 727 -31.94 49.16 -13.08
N HIS A 728 -33.03 48.41 -13.25
CA HIS A 728 -34.00 48.64 -14.32
C HIS A 728 -34.77 49.96 -14.15
N GLU A 729 -35.20 50.30 -12.93
CA GLU A 729 -35.82 51.59 -12.64
C GLU A 729 -34.86 52.76 -12.87
N LEU A 730 -33.55 52.59 -12.57
CA LEU A 730 -32.49 53.55 -12.88
C LEU A 730 -32.27 53.70 -14.39
N LEU A 731 -32.31 52.61 -15.15
CA LEU A 731 -32.18 52.62 -16.61
C LEU A 731 -33.36 53.34 -17.27
N ASP A 732 -34.59 53.04 -16.85
CA ASP A 732 -35.81 53.69 -17.36
C ASP A 732 -35.83 55.19 -17.05
N GLN A 733 -35.34 55.60 -15.87
CA GLN A 733 -35.20 57.01 -15.49
C GLN A 733 -34.10 57.71 -16.28
N MET A 734 -32.98 57.04 -16.59
CA MET A 734 -31.94 57.56 -17.47
C MET A 734 -32.42 57.71 -18.92
N ASP A 735 -33.22 56.78 -19.43
CA ASP A 735 -33.83 56.86 -20.77
C ASP A 735 -34.89 57.98 -20.84
N ALA A 736 -35.65 58.20 -19.78
CA ALA A 736 -36.58 59.32 -19.67
C ALA A 736 -35.87 60.68 -19.64
N LEU A 737 -34.76 60.79 -18.89
CA LEU A 737 -33.90 61.99 -18.88
C LEU A 737 -33.23 62.22 -20.24
N THR A 738 -32.79 61.15 -20.91
CA THR A 738 -32.19 61.24 -22.26
C THR A 738 -33.22 61.71 -23.29
N ARG A 739 -34.49 61.28 -23.18
CA ARG A 739 -35.61 61.82 -23.98
C ARG A 739 -35.91 63.29 -23.69
N GLN A 740 -35.94 63.71 -22.41
CA GLN A 740 -36.14 65.11 -22.05
C GLN A 740 -34.99 66.03 -22.54
N ILE A 741 -33.75 65.56 -22.48
CA ILE A 741 -32.58 66.27 -23.03
C ILE A 741 -32.71 66.40 -24.55
N SER A 742 -33.21 65.36 -25.23
CA SER A 742 -33.43 65.36 -26.68
C SER A 742 -34.56 66.32 -27.11
N GLU A 743 -35.61 66.46 -26.31
CA GLU A 743 -36.75 67.37 -26.58
C GLU A 743 -36.44 68.85 -26.30
N SER A 744 -35.43 69.15 -25.47
CA SER A 744 -35.01 70.52 -25.12
C SER A 744 -34.16 71.25 -26.18
N GLN A 745 -33.90 70.64 -27.35
CA GLN A 745 -33.06 71.21 -28.41
C GLN A 745 -33.75 72.23 -29.34
N ASN A 746 -35.00 72.63 -29.07
CA ASN A 746 -35.65 73.71 -29.82
C ASN A 746 -35.74 75.00 -28.98
N ASN A 747 -34.80 75.91 -29.27
CA ASN A 747 -34.74 77.35 -28.99
C ASN A 747 -35.91 78.00 -28.19
N ASP A 748 -35.74 78.23 -26.87
CA ASP A 748 -36.26 79.41 -26.15
C ASP A 748 -35.69 79.52 -24.70
N PRO A 749 -35.76 80.69 -24.02
CA PRO A 749 -35.04 81.00 -22.77
C PRO A 749 -35.65 80.38 -21.49
N GLU A 750 -36.45 79.32 -21.59
CA GLU A 750 -36.82 78.45 -20.46
C GLU A 750 -35.75 77.38 -20.15
N ALA A 751 -34.74 77.24 -21.01
CA ALA A 751 -33.66 76.25 -20.89
C ALA A 751 -32.81 76.34 -19.61
N ALA A 752 -32.78 77.49 -18.93
CA ALA A 752 -32.01 77.65 -17.68
C ALA A 752 -32.68 76.97 -16.47
N LEU A 753 -34.02 76.96 -16.41
CA LEU A 753 -34.77 76.31 -15.32
C LEU A 753 -34.81 74.78 -15.52
N ALA A 754 -34.95 74.33 -16.78
CA ALA A 754 -34.87 72.93 -17.16
C ALA A 754 -33.48 72.33 -16.86
N ASN A 755 -32.41 73.06 -17.18
CA ASN A 755 -31.04 72.61 -16.85
C ASN A 755 -30.77 72.56 -15.34
N GLN A 756 -31.40 73.43 -14.55
CA GLN A 756 -31.28 73.39 -13.08
C GLN A 756 -32.07 72.24 -12.45
N GLN A 757 -33.24 71.88 -13.02
CA GLN A 757 -34.01 70.69 -12.62
C GLN A 757 -33.29 69.38 -13.02
N ILE A 758 -32.68 69.35 -14.21
CA ILE A 758 -31.86 68.21 -14.67
C ILE A 758 -30.65 68.02 -13.76
N LEU A 759 -29.96 69.09 -13.36
CA LEU A 759 -28.84 69.00 -12.40
C LEU A 759 -29.28 68.52 -11.00
N ALA A 760 -30.45 68.95 -10.51
CA ALA A 760 -30.99 68.47 -9.24
C ALA A 760 -31.42 66.99 -9.30
N GLN A 761 -31.95 66.52 -10.45
CA GLN A 761 -32.26 65.11 -10.68
C GLN A 761 -31.00 64.25 -10.82
N ILE A 762 -29.94 64.77 -11.48
CA ILE A 762 -28.63 64.11 -11.55
C ILE A 762 -28.01 63.96 -10.16
N ASP A 763 -28.13 64.97 -9.28
CA ASP A 763 -27.65 64.87 -7.89
C ASP A 763 -28.46 63.86 -7.06
N SER A 764 -29.77 63.77 -7.28
CA SER A 764 -30.64 62.74 -6.66
C SER A 764 -30.27 61.33 -7.12
N LEU A 765 -30.12 61.12 -8.43
CA LEU A 765 -29.69 59.85 -9.01
C LEU A 765 -28.28 59.47 -8.55
N SER A 766 -27.37 60.45 -8.43
CA SER A 766 -26.02 60.23 -7.91
C SER A 766 -25.99 59.82 -6.44
N ARG A 767 -27.01 60.17 -5.65
CA ARG A 767 -27.19 59.66 -4.27
C ARG A 767 -27.76 58.25 -4.26
N GLN A 768 -28.76 57.97 -5.10
CA GLN A 768 -29.34 56.62 -5.23
C GLN A 768 -28.32 55.60 -5.76
N VAL A 769 -27.46 55.99 -6.71
CA VAL A 769 -26.34 55.16 -7.19
C VAL A 769 -25.32 54.89 -6.10
N ARG A 770 -25.04 55.86 -5.21
CA ARG A 770 -24.17 55.63 -4.03
C ARG A 770 -24.79 54.70 -3.00
N GLU A 771 -26.11 54.76 -2.80
CA GLU A 771 -26.83 53.83 -1.91
C GLU A 771 -26.89 52.41 -2.50
N ALA A 772 -27.08 52.27 -3.82
CA ALA A 772 -27.02 50.99 -4.53
C ALA A 772 -25.60 50.37 -4.51
N GLN A 773 -24.55 51.20 -4.64
CA GLN A 773 -23.17 50.77 -4.45
C GLN A 773 -22.88 50.33 -3.00
N GLY A 774 -23.52 50.96 -2.00
CA GLY A 774 -23.47 50.51 -0.61
C GLY A 774 -24.08 49.12 -0.39
N ALA A 775 -25.19 48.81 -1.09
CA ALA A 775 -25.79 47.48 -1.09
C ALA A 775 -24.87 46.43 -1.77
N SER A 776 -24.20 46.79 -2.87
CA SER A 776 -23.22 45.94 -3.58
C SER A 776 -22.00 45.56 -2.73
N VAL A 777 -21.50 46.50 -1.91
CA VAL A 777 -20.40 46.23 -0.95
C VAL A 777 -20.87 45.29 0.17
N GLN A 778 -22.13 45.38 0.59
CA GLN A 778 -22.70 44.47 1.58
C GLN A 778 -22.92 43.05 0.99
N THR A 779 -23.30 42.91 -0.28
CA THR A 779 -23.33 41.61 -0.97
C THR A 779 -21.93 41.01 -1.09
N GLN A 780 -20.90 41.79 -1.47
CA GLN A 780 -19.51 41.31 -1.48
C GLN A 780 -19.03 40.86 -0.09
N LYS A 781 -19.41 41.57 0.97
CA LYS A 781 -19.05 41.18 2.35
C LYS A 781 -19.76 39.90 2.79
N ASN A 782 -21.01 39.71 2.38
CA ASN A 782 -21.75 38.47 2.63
C ASN A 782 -21.16 37.30 1.83
N ASP A 783 -20.75 37.52 0.57
CA ASP A 783 -20.09 36.48 -0.25
C ASP A 783 -18.72 36.09 0.32
N GLN A 784 -17.97 37.06 0.86
CA GLN A 784 -16.70 36.81 1.54
C GLN A 784 -16.90 36.01 2.84
N GLN A 785 -17.95 36.30 3.61
CA GLN A 785 -18.33 35.49 4.78
C GLN A 785 -18.80 34.07 4.40
N ILE A 786 -19.51 33.91 3.28
CA ILE A 786 -19.90 32.59 2.77
C ILE A 786 -18.66 31.79 2.34
N LEU A 787 -17.68 32.43 1.71
CA LEU A 787 -16.39 31.82 1.34
C LEU A 787 -15.57 31.40 2.55
N GLU A 788 -15.52 32.22 3.61
CA GLU A 788 -14.86 31.86 4.87
C GLU A 788 -15.56 30.70 5.58
N GLN A 789 -16.90 30.68 5.58
CA GLN A 789 -17.68 29.58 6.16
C GLN A 789 -17.55 28.27 5.34
N LEU A 790 -17.48 28.36 4.01
CA LEU A 790 -17.20 27.21 3.14
C LEU A 790 -15.79 26.66 3.38
N ASN A 791 -14.79 27.52 3.58
CA ASN A 791 -13.44 27.10 3.94
C ASN A 791 -13.37 26.47 5.34
N SER A 792 -14.13 26.96 6.32
CA SER A 792 -14.21 26.32 7.63
C SER A 792 -14.91 24.96 7.57
N LEU A 793 -16.01 24.84 6.81
CA LEU A 793 -16.70 23.56 6.60
C LEU A 793 -15.81 22.56 5.86
N ALA A 794 -15.06 22.99 4.84
CA ALA A 794 -14.12 22.15 4.12
C ALA A 794 -12.98 21.64 5.04
N LYS A 795 -12.53 22.48 5.97
CA LYS A 795 -11.53 22.11 6.97
C LYS A 795 -12.07 21.11 8.00
N GLN A 796 -13.32 21.29 8.45
CA GLN A 796 -14.01 20.32 9.32
C GLN A 796 -14.25 18.98 8.60
N LEU A 797 -14.67 19.00 7.34
CA LEU A 797 -14.85 17.78 6.52
C LEU A 797 -13.53 17.03 6.34
N GLN A 798 -12.41 17.75 6.21
CA GLN A 798 -11.09 17.14 6.14
C GLN A 798 -10.69 16.51 7.49
N GLN A 799 -10.94 17.21 8.59
CA GLN A 799 -10.72 16.69 9.94
C GLN A 799 -11.57 15.43 10.23
N GLU A 800 -12.81 15.39 9.77
CA GLU A 800 -13.68 14.23 9.90
C GLU A 800 -13.25 13.06 9.00
N LYS A 801 -12.71 13.34 7.80
CA LYS A 801 -12.07 12.30 6.98
C LYS A 801 -10.87 11.69 7.68
N ASP A 802 -10.08 12.51 8.37
CA ASP A 802 -8.93 12.05 9.13
C ASP A 802 -9.38 11.20 10.34
N VAL A 803 -10.42 11.62 11.08
CA VAL A 803 -11.03 10.83 12.16
C VAL A 803 -11.65 9.53 11.65
N ALA A 804 -12.33 9.54 10.50
CA ALA A 804 -12.88 8.33 9.88
C ALA A 804 -11.78 7.38 9.39
N SER A 805 -10.64 7.92 8.95
CA SER A 805 -9.46 7.12 8.61
C SER A 805 -8.84 6.47 9.85
N GLN A 806 -8.84 7.18 10.97
CA GLN A 806 -8.36 6.69 12.26
C GLN A 806 -9.28 5.62 12.83
N LEU A 807 -10.60 5.82 12.80
CA LEU A 807 -11.60 4.82 13.18
C LEU A 807 -11.56 3.55 12.30
N ARG A 808 -11.20 3.68 11.02
CA ARG A 808 -10.94 2.53 10.14
C ARG A 808 -9.69 1.78 10.56
N ASN A 809 -8.64 2.49 10.93
CA ASN A 809 -7.40 1.90 11.43
C ASN A 809 -7.62 1.19 12.77
N ASP A 810 -8.36 1.81 13.69
CA ASP A 810 -8.72 1.22 14.98
C ASP A 810 -9.62 0.00 14.81
N ASN A 811 -10.58 0.03 13.87
CA ASN A 811 -11.35 -1.17 13.49
C ASN A 811 -10.48 -2.27 12.89
N GLN A 812 -9.44 -1.91 12.15
CA GLN A 812 -8.51 -2.87 11.57
C GLN A 812 -7.63 -3.51 12.66
N ILE A 813 -7.19 -2.72 13.65
CA ILE A 813 -6.50 -3.20 14.86
C ILE A 813 -7.42 -4.14 15.65
N LEU A 814 -8.65 -3.73 15.95
CA LEU A 814 -9.65 -4.57 16.63
C LEU A 814 -9.93 -5.88 15.88
N ARG A 815 -9.99 -5.86 14.55
CA ARG A 815 -10.13 -7.09 13.75
C ARG A 815 -8.91 -8.01 13.89
N VAL A 816 -7.70 -7.45 13.92
CA VAL A 816 -6.47 -8.22 14.16
C VAL A 816 -6.46 -8.79 15.57
N GLU A 817 -6.89 -8.03 16.57
CA GLU A 817 -7.03 -8.48 17.97
C GLU A 817 -8.06 -9.62 18.10
N ILE A 818 -9.22 -9.50 17.44
CA ILE A 818 -10.26 -10.54 17.39
C ILE A 818 -9.71 -11.79 16.70
N GLN A 819 -8.99 -11.63 15.59
CA GLN A 819 -8.34 -12.75 14.89
C GLN A 819 -7.29 -13.44 15.79
N ARG A 820 -6.52 -12.66 16.54
CA ARG A 820 -5.51 -13.16 17.49
C ARG A 820 -6.15 -13.88 18.68
N LEU A 821 -7.26 -13.37 19.21
CA LEU A 821 -8.05 -14.04 20.24
C LEU A 821 -8.66 -15.35 19.70
N ALA A 822 -9.16 -15.36 18.46
CA ALA A 822 -9.66 -16.56 17.81
C ALA A 822 -8.56 -17.62 17.62
N SER A 823 -7.36 -17.21 17.18
CA SER A 823 -6.18 -18.09 17.12
C SER A 823 -5.78 -18.60 18.51
N SER A 824 -5.74 -17.75 19.53
CA SER A 824 -5.45 -18.17 20.91
C SER A 824 -6.49 -19.13 21.48
N MET A 825 -7.77 -18.98 21.12
CA MET A 825 -8.82 -19.93 21.49
C MET A 825 -8.66 -21.26 20.74
N GLN A 826 -8.21 -21.23 19.49
CA GLN A 826 -7.90 -22.44 18.73
C GLN A 826 -6.67 -23.16 19.28
N ASP A 827 -5.62 -22.43 19.68
CA ASP A 827 -4.45 -22.98 20.36
C ASP A 827 -4.82 -23.60 21.73
N LEU A 828 -5.80 -23.01 22.44
CA LEU A 828 -6.34 -23.59 23.68
C LEU A 828 -7.16 -24.85 23.42
N ALA A 829 -7.89 -24.91 22.31
CA ALA A 829 -8.60 -26.12 21.87
C ALA A 829 -7.61 -27.24 21.45
N GLU A 830 -6.54 -26.89 20.74
CA GLU A 830 -5.46 -27.82 20.39
C GLU A 830 -4.68 -28.29 21.63
N ASN A 831 -4.44 -27.42 22.61
CA ASN A 831 -3.87 -27.82 23.90
C ASN A 831 -4.81 -28.71 24.72
N SER A 832 -6.12 -28.53 24.62
CA SER A 832 -7.11 -29.44 25.19
C SER A 832 -7.03 -30.82 24.53
N ASP A 833 -6.91 -30.87 23.20
CA ASP A 833 -6.72 -32.13 22.46
C ASP A 833 -5.36 -32.79 22.76
N MET A 834 -4.29 -32.00 22.91
CA MET A 834 -2.97 -32.47 23.34
C MET A 834 -3.03 -33.03 24.78
N SER A 835 -3.77 -32.37 25.67
CA SER A 835 -4.03 -32.86 27.04
C SER A 835 -4.83 -34.16 27.02
N HIS A 836 -5.84 -34.26 26.16
CA HIS A 836 -6.57 -35.53 25.94
C HIS A 836 -5.68 -36.63 25.34
N GLN A 837 -4.74 -36.28 24.45
CA GLN A 837 -3.74 -37.22 23.94
C GLN A 837 -2.76 -37.65 25.04
N LEU A 838 -2.30 -36.74 25.89
CA LEU A 838 -1.45 -37.06 27.04
C LEU A 838 -2.17 -37.96 28.06
N ILE A 839 -3.45 -37.70 28.33
CA ILE A 839 -4.26 -38.58 29.18
C ILE A 839 -4.44 -39.96 28.52
N ARG A 840 -4.55 -40.04 27.19
CA ARG A 840 -4.58 -41.32 26.46
C ARG A 840 -3.24 -42.04 26.51
N THR A 841 -2.11 -41.36 26.35
CA THR A 841 -0.79 -41.97 26.43
C THR A 841 -0.48 -42.43 27.86
N GLU A 842 -0.84 -41.66 28.87
CA GLU A 842 -0.76 -42.04 30.30
C GLU A 842 -1.59 -43.30 30.58
N LYS A 843 -2.83 -43.38 30.06
CA LYS A 843 -3.67 -44.59 30.16
C LYS A 843 -3.05 -45.79 29.45
N VAL A 844 -2.39 -45.58 28.30
CA VAL A 844 -1.67 -46.65 27.58
C VAL A 844 -0.43 -47.11 28.36
N ILE A 845 0.28 -46.19 29.01
CA ILE A 845 1.42 -46.50 29.88
C ILE A 845 0.95 -47.33 31.09
N GLN A 846 -0.10 -46.92 31.79
CA GLN A 846 -0.67 -47.67 32.91
C GLN A 846 -1.18 -49.07 32.49
N LEU A 847 -1.75 -49.20 31.29
CA LEU A 847 -2.14 -50.49 30.72
C LEU A 847 -0.92 -51.38 30.44
N LYS A 848 0.16 -50.81 29.89
CA LYS A 848 1.42 -51.53 29.67
C LYS A 848 2.06 -51.95 30.99
N GLU A 849 2.06 -51.11 32.01
CA GLU A 849 2.57 -51.45 33.35
C GLU A 849 1.78 -52.59 33.99
N ARG A 850 0.44 -52.55 33.95
CA ARG A 850 -0.40 -53.68 34.41
C ARG A 850 -0.14 -54.97 33.63
N MET A 851 0.04 -54.89 32.31
CA MET A 851 0.39 -56.06 31.49
C MET A 851 1.76 -56.63 31.86
N ILE A 852 2.76 -55.77 32.11
CA ILE A 852 4.08 -56.19 32.57
C ILE A 852 3.98 -56.87 33.94
N GLU A 853 3.15 -56.34 34.84
CA GLU A 853 2.94 -56.90 36.17
C GLU A 853 2.21 -58.26 36.12
N GLN A 854 1.21 -58.41 35.26
CA GLN A 854 0.56 -59.69 34.97
C GLN A 854 1.50 -60.70 34.33
N LEU A 855 2.34 -60.27 33.36
CA LEU A 855 3.37 -61.14 32.77
C LEU A 855 4.39 -61.59 33.81
N ASN A 856 4.82 -60.70 34.70
CA ASN A 856 5.73 -61.04 35.79
C ASN A 856 5.09 -62.02 36.79
N GLN A 857 3.80 -61.86 37.11
CA GLN A 857 3.07 -62.85 37.91
C GLN A 857 2.98 -64.21 37.20
N GLN A 858 2.67 -64.24 35.90
CA GLN A 858 2.63 -65.49 35.13
C GLN A 858 4.01 -66.17 35.07
N VAL A 859 5.09 -65.40 34.87
CA VAL A 859 6.47 -65.91 34.90
C VAL A 859 6.82 -66.45 36.28
N SER A 860 6.41 -65.77 37.36
CA SER A 860 6.60 -66.24 38.74
C SER A 860 5.88 -67.56 39.00
N VAL A 861 4.62 -67.70 38.55
CA VAL A 861 3.87 -68.95 38.65
C VAL A 861 4.54 -70.07 37.83
N LYS A 862 5.00 -69.76 36.61
CA LYS A 862 5.71 -70.73 35.75
C LYS A 862 7.03 -71.19 36.37
N ASN A 863 7.81 -70.28 36.95
CA ASN A 863 9.06 -70.59 37.64
C ASN A 863 8.81 -71.44 38.89
N ARG A 864 7.72 -71.16 39.64
CA ARG A 864 7.33 -71.99 40.79
C ARG A 864 6.90 -73.39 40.37
N ALA A 865 6.19 -73.53 39.25
CA ALA A 865 5.82 -74.82 38.67
C ALA A 865 7.04 -75.61 38.14
N LEU A 866 8.02 -74.93 37.55
CA LEU A 866 9.28 -75.54 37.12
C LEU A 866 10.11 -76.02 38.32
N LEU A 867 10.21 -75.22 39.39
CA LEU A 867 10.86 -75.61 40.65
C LEU A 867 10.21 -76.85 41.28
N GLN A 868 8.89 -76.91 41.31
CA GLN A 868 8.17 -78.11 41.79
C GLN A 868 8.43 -79.34 40.91
N LYS A 869 8.60 -79.14 39.60
CA LYS A 869 8.95 -80.22 38.66
C LYS A 869 10.37 -80.71 38.87
N ASP A 870 11.32 -79.81 39.13
CA ASP A 870 12.71 -80.15 39.45
C ASP A 870 12.83 -80.85 40.80
N GLU A 871 12.06 -80.43 41.81
CA GLU A 871 11.96 -81.16 43.09
C GLU A 871 11.36 -82.56 42.92
N ALA A 872 10.32 -82.70 42.09
CA ALA A 872 9.74 -84.00 41.77
C ALA A 872 10.75 -84.91 41.05
N LEU A 873 11.51 -84.37 40.10
CA LEU A 873 12.58 -85.08 39.39
C LEU A 873 13.74 -85.46 40.33
N GLN A 874 14.12 -84.60 41.27
CA GLN A 874 15.10 -84.95 42.32
C GLN A 874 14.59 -86.08 43.22
N LYS A 875 13.32 -86.03 43.65
CA LYS A 875 12.71 -87.10 44.45
C LYS A 875 12.68 -88.43 43.66
N LEU A 876 12.37 -88.39 42.37
CA LEU A 876 12.41 -89.55 41.47
C LEU A 876 13.84 -90.08 41.28
N GLY A 877 14.82 -89.19 41.12
CA GLY A 877 16.24 -89.55 41.04
C GLY A 877 16.76 -90.19 42.32
N ASN A 878 16.33 -89.70 43.49
CA ASN A 878 16.67 -90.29 44.78
C ASN A 878 15.97 -91.65 44.99
N HIS A 879 14.74 -91.82 44.49
CA HIS A 879 14.04 -93.11 44.51
C HIS A 879 14.71 -94.16 43.62
N LEU A 880 15.17 -93.75 42.43
CA LEU A 880 15.95 -94.60 41.51
C LEU A 880 17.31 -95.00 42.08
N LYS A 881 18.02 -94.08 42.77
CA LYS A 881 19.26 -94.42 43.50
C LYS A 881 19.02 -95.42 44.63
N ASN A 882 17.91 -95.33 45.35
CA ASN A 882 17.55 -96.28 46.41
C ASN A 882 17.12 -97.66 45.87
N LEU A 883 16.64 -97.74 44.62
CA LEU A 883 16.31 -99.01 43.95
C LEU A 883 17.54 -99.70 43.32
N GLN A 884 18.63 -98.97 43.05
CA GLN A 884 19.90 -99.55 42.58
C GLN A 884 20.84 -100.00 43.72
N GLY A 885 20.47 -99.76 44.98
CA GLY A 885 21.23 -100.15 46.18
C GLY A 885 20.68 -101.38 46.92
N LYS A 886 19.68 -102.07 46.35
CA LYS A 886 19.19 -103.39 46.78
C LYS A 886 19.44 -104.38 45.65
#